data_AF-A0A3B9FSU9-F1
#
_entry.id   AF-A0A3B9FSU9-F1
#
_cell.length_a   1.000
_cell.length_b   1.000
_cell.length_c   1.000
_cell.angle_alpha   90.00
_cell.angle_beta   90.00
_cell.angle_gamma   90.00
#
_symmetry.space_group_name_H-M   'P 1'
#
loop_
_entity.id
_entity.type
_entity.pdbx_description
1 polymer ?
#
loop_
_entity_poly.entity_id
_entity_poly.type
_entity_poly.pdbx_seq_one_letter_code
_entity_poly.pdbx_strand_id
1 'polypeptide(L)'
;MIDPSQVQSGFDSETLFNRRYIRYLLMSSIETGSLPLQITVPIPGPGGTPINVTIDLYVPTDYDRNYTPDAQASPPVNTSSQAFATEILFNDPTGGDLKVTMVANVTGFAPGQVVDIYMTFQLLVDTDENGNQSNARLSLTTVDVQGPMIQFILSTGQVTQQDIINIFRQFVDRDVPLSMVGSSVQKVEMQKLQGADIDTHVIAIYLNLILKNGPADDDIRGDRGDISNGINFLPDGDDIAFGMPSNIYNRLSTDAFERMAEETSEGSGSFTHPIPNPDDPDGDPLGRIRSITIRPKQSGGTFSDELEIVVDGEIIWDWTIFGVDVTPDPDFKLYITITPVITNGIISWDLSYDLDFDPVLKFLGNLIIAGLMTLLFVPTLGWGSLIVGGIGFALLYGMEEWIVEPLIANGIGDSAGMDTSFLDSIPNRLTIESRRWDPFYFTDHQIVAATDGMAFRDTGLGFSGQAKLDRVARFVTHIVARTEERNGDGEIIGLRYRVKDHTNSANDFVNHFAGTDRESFTQVTNDAETNLYALDLAEITGRIANGKLIPRILYLAQNVHIKDNQVEEIAAITNREVDEIINRLIDDFEEVKETEIRASDEDVLRDEALEELEEELDDTPTNDQVEERLQEKIDELVAEALDEYALDELDTDLEDAVREQTRFDMAPFEMGDLQLKKILLLYRFDLVIRKGKPYYRDRPDGYIPDNLMELPGFTPDDD
;
A
#
# COMPACT_ATOMS: atom_id res chain seq x y z
N MET A 1 18.69 -22.42 7.19
CA MET A 1 19.29 -21.22 6.57
C MET A 1 19.94 -21.64 5.27
N ILE A 2 19.64 -20.93 4.19
CA ILE A 2 20.10 -21.27 2.84
C ILE A 2 21.56 -20.87 2.62
N ASP A 3 22.19 -21.47 1.61
CA ASP A 3 23.45 -20.99 1.04
C ASP A 3 23.17 -20.18 -0.23
N PRO A 4 23.33 -18.83 -0.21
CA PRO A 4 23.04 -17.99 -1.38
C PRO A 4 23.88 -18.34 -2.62
N SER A 5 24.98 -19.08 -2.49
CA SER A 5 25.76 -19.56 -3.66
C SER A 5 25.02 -20.59 -4.52
N GLN A 6 23.89 -21.12 -4.03
CA GLN A 6 23.00 -22.01 -4.77
C GLN A 6 22.06 -21.27 -5.73
N VAL A 7 21.96 -19.94 -5.63
CA VAL A 7 21.20 -19.07 -6.54
C VAL A 7 22.01 -18.88 -7.82
N GLN A 8 21.66 -19.64 -8.86
CA GLN A 8 22.49 -19.83 -10.06
C GLN A 8 21.79 -19.51 -11.38
N SER A 9 20.49 -19.20 -11.37
CA SER A 9 19.73 -18.92 -12.59
C SER A 9 20.20 -17.65 -13.30
N GLY A 10 20.84 -16.73 -12.59
CA GLY A 10 21.32 -15.44 -13.10
C GLY A 10 20.28 -14.30 -13.05
N PHE A 11 19.04 -14.62 -12.65
CA PHE A 11 18.02 -13.65 -12.27
C PHE A 11 18.45 -12.86 -11.03
N ASP A 12 17.78 -11.74 -10.74
CA ASP A 12 18.07 -10.96 -9.53
C ASP A 12 17.57 -11.64 -8.27
N SER A 13 16.45 -12.35 -8.33
CA SER A 13 15.94 -13.13 -7.22
C SER A 13 15.30 -14.45 -7.64
N GLU A 14 15.38 -15.42 -6.74
CA GLU A 14 14.82 -16.76 -6.89
C GLU A 14 14.02 -17.10 -5.64
N THR A 15 12.78 -17.55 -5.82
CA THR A 15 11.90 -17.98 -4.72
C THR A 15 11.36 -19.37 -4.99
N LEU A 16 11.50 -20.27 -4.02
CA LEU A 16 11.02 -21.65 -4.10
C LEU A 16 9.88 -21.85 -3.11
N PHE A 17 8.76 -22.40 -3.59
CA PHE A 17 7.60 -22.78 -2.78
C PHE A 17 7.36 -24.28 -2.87
N ASN A 18 7.25 -24.96 -1.73
CA ASN A 18 6.82 -26.36 -1.72
C ASN A 18 5.29 -26.50 -1.72
N ARG A 19 4.84 -27.76 -1.70
CA ARG A 19 3.42 -28.11 -1.57
C ARG A 19 2.74 -27.47 -0.35
N ARG A 20 3.39 -27.42 0.81
CA ARG A 20 2.79 -26.88 2.04
C ARG A 20 2.54 -25.39 1.92
N TYR A 21 3.46 -24.62 1.32
CA TYR A 21 3.22 -23.21 1.03
C TYR A 21 1.96 -23.02 0.19
N ILE A 22 1.77 -23.84 -0.84
CA ILE A 22 0.55 -23.81 -1.68
C ILE A 22 -0.71 -24.16 -0.88
N ARG A 23 -0.61 -25.10 0.07
CA ARG A 23 -1.72 -25.41 0.99
C ARG A 23 -2.11 -24.18 1.82
N TYR A 24 -1.14 -23.39 2.29
CA TYR A 24 -1.41 -22.15 3.02
C TYR A 24 -2.13 -21.09 2.16
N LEU A 25 -1.91 -21.06 0.84
CA LEU A 25 -2.67 -20.19 -0.09
C LEU A 25 -4.16 -20.51 -0.03
N LEU A 26 -4.50 -21.80 -0.11
CA LEU A 26 -5.88 -22.25 -0.01
C LEU A 26 -6.47 -22.01 1.38
N MET A 27 -5.66 -22.18 2.44
CA MET A 27 -6.11 -21.95 3.82
C MET A 27 -6.45 -20.49 4.07
N SER A 28 -5.64 -19.56 3.56
CA SER A 28 -5.91 -18.12 3.67
C SER A 28 -7.29 -17.79 3.11
N SER A 29 -7.64 -18.31 1.92
CA SER A 29 -8.96 -18.07 1.32
C SER A 29 -10.13 -18.72 2.06
N ILE A 30 -9.90 -19.81 2.81
CA ILE A 30 -10.92 -20.38 3.69
C ILE A 30 -11.16 -19.46 4.88
N GLU A 31 -10.07 -18.94 5.47
CA GLU A 31 -10.14 -18.09 6.65
C GLU A 31 -10.79 -16.74 6.38
N THR A 32 -10.78 -16.27 5.13
CA THR A 32 -11.45 -15.05 4.69
C THR A 32 -12.88 -15.27 4.20
N GLY A 33 -13.31 -16.52 4.04
CA GLY A 33 -14.61 -16.88 3.48
C GLY A 33 -14.68 -16.89 1.94
N SER A 34 -13.57 -16.62 1.24
CA SER A 34 -13.49 -16.66 -0.22
C SER A 34 -13.62 -18.06 -0.81
N LEU A 35 -13.14 -19.07 -0.08
CA LEU A 35 -13.44 -20.47 -0.38
C LEU A 35 -14.54 -20.94 0.57
N PRO A 36 -15.79 -21.13 0.10
CA PRO A 36 -16.88 -21.56 0.96
C PRO A 36 -16.67 -23.00 1.44
N LEU A 37 -16.82 -23.25 2.74
CA LEU A 37 -16.73 -24.59 3.32
C LEU A 37 -17.94 -25.48 3.01
N GLN A 38 -18.99 -24.92 2.39
CA GLN A 38 -20.15 -25.66 1.95
C GLN A 38 -20.43 -25.36 0.47
N ILE A 39 -20.45 -26.41 -0.33
CA ILE A 39 -20.75 -26.34 -1.77
C ILE A 39 -22.06 -27.07 -2.02
N THR A 40 -22.98 -26.44 -2.75
CA THR A 40 -24.23 -27.11 -3.17
C THR A 40 -24.17 -27.40 -4.65
N VAL A 41 -24.21 -28.68 -5.00
CA VAL A 41 -24.17 -29.16 -6.37
C VAL A 41 -25.57 -29.59 -6.81
N PRO A 42 -26.21 -28.90 -7.77
CA PRO A 42 -27.47 -29.34 -8.32
C PRO A 42 -27.21 -30.52 -9.27
N ILE A 43 -27.79 -31.69 -8.97
CA ILE A 43 -27.79 -32.86 -9.85
C ILE A 43 -29.21 -33.15 -10.36
N PRO A 44 -29.38 -33.67 -11.59
CA PRO A 44 -30.70 -34.05 -12.08
C PRO A 44 -31.27 -35.21 -11.26
N GLY A 45 -32.42 -35.03 -10.61
CA GLY A 45 -33.09 -36.09 -9.88
C GLY A 45 -34.03 -36.94 -10.73
N PRO A 46 -34.67 -37.96 -10.12
CA PRO A 46 -35.66 -38.80 -10.80
C PRO A 46 -36.78 -37.96 -11.40
N GLY A 47 -37.00 -38.08 -12.72
CA GLY A 47 -38.03 -37.32 -13.44
C GLY A 47 -37.62 -35.89 -13.85
N GLY A 48 -36.33 -35.52 -13.71
CA GLY A 48 -35.81 -34.22 -14.14
C GLY A 48 -35.85 -33.13 -13.06
N THR A 49 -36.36 -33.43 -11.86
CA THR A 49 -36.35 -32.49 -10.72
C THR A 49 -34.95 -32.38 -10.14
N PRO A 50 -34.31 -31.20 -10.04
CA PRO A 50 -32.99 -31.06 -9.44
C PRO A 50 -32.96 -31.54 -7.98
N ILE A 51 -31.96 -32.33 -7.62
CA ILE A 51 -31.60 -32.67 -6.24
C ILE A 51 -30.35 -31.85 -5.91
N ASN A 52 -30.35 -31.18 -4.76
CA ASN A 52 -29.18 -30.47 -4.28
C ASN A 52 -28.33 -31.42 -3.43
N VAL A 53 -27.10 -31.71 -3.87
CA VAL A 53 -26.10 -32.41 -3.08
C VAL A 53 -25.25 -31.38 -2.38
N THR A 54 -25.34 -31.33 -1.06
CA THR A 54 -24.49 -30.47 -0.23
C THR A 54 -23.20 -31.23 0.12
N ILE A 55 -22.07 -30.56 -0.13
CA ILE A 55 -20.71 -30.99 0.15
C ILE A 55 -20.15 -30.06 1.24
N ASP A 56 -19.97 -30.59 2.45
CA ASP A 56 -19.33 -29.87 3.56
C ASP A 56 -17.85 -30.25 3.62
N LEU A 57 -16.97 -29.29 3.34
CA LEU A 57 -15.52 -29.48 3.33
C LEU A 57 -14.96 -29.54 4.75
N TYR A 58 -14.03 -30.46 4.97
CA TYR A 58 -13.28 -30.57 6.21
C TYR A 58 -12.16 -29.53 6.19
N VAL A 59 -11.87 -28.94 7.34
CA VAL A 59 -10.71 -28.06 7.50
C VAL A 59 -9.55 -28.87 8.11
N PRO A 60 -8.30 -28.63 7.71
CA PRO A 60 -7.19 -29.32 8.34
C PRO A 60 -7.04 -29.03 9.83
N THR A 61 -6.40 -29.95 10.56
CA THR A 61 -6.11 -29.77 12.00
C THR A 61 -4.71 -29.19 12.27
N ASP A 62 -3.86 -29.17 11.26
CA ASP A 62 -2.40 -29.00 11.34
C ASP A 62 -1.92 -27.83 10.46
N TYR A 63 -2.32 -26.61 10.80
CA TYR A 63 -1.75 -25.39 10.20
C TYR A 63 -1.63 -24.28 11.23
N ASP A 64 -0.63 -23.44 11.03
CA ASP A 64 -0.18 -22.44 11.99
C ASP A 64 -0.67 -21.04 11.62
N ARG A 65 -0.98 -20.26 12.66
CA ARG A 65 -1.38 -18.86 12.56
C ARG A 65 -0.56 -18.01 13.51
N ASN A 66 -0.32 -16.76 13.13
CA ASN A 66 0.23 -15.73 14.03
C ASN A 66 -0.85 -14.91 14.73
N TYR A 67 -2.13 -15.16 14.44
CA TYR A 67 -3.27 -14.53 15.10
C TYR A 67 -4.22 -15.55 15.74
N THR A 68 -5.04 -15.06 16.67
CA THR A 68 -6.14 -15.82 17.25
C THR A 68 -7.36 -15.75 16.32
N PRO A 69 -7.98 -16.89 15.93
CA PRO A 69 -9.19 -16.87 15.13
C PRO A 69 -10.34 -16.11 15.80
N ASP A 70 -11.20 -15.48 14.99
CA ASP A 70 -12.40 -14.79 15.51
C ASP A 70 -13.29 -15.78 16.29
N ALA A 71 -13.62 -15.42 17.54
CA ALA A 71 -14.46 -16.23 18.41
C ALA A 71 -15.94 -16.29 17.96
N GLN A 72 -16.38 -15.36 17.12
CA GLN A 72 -17.72 -15.30 16.53
C GLN A 72 -17.80 -16.08 15.21
N ALA A 73 -16.66 -16.51 14.65
CA ALA A 73 -16.65 -17.39 13.50
C ALA A 73 -17.33 -18.73 13.85
N SER A 74 -18.13 -19.25 12.91
CA SER A 74 -18.67 -20.59 13.07
C SER A 74 -17.52 -21.61 13.05
N PRO A 75 -17.34 -22.44 14.09
CA PRO A 75 -16.25 -23.40 14.11
C PRO A 75 -16.42 -24.39 12.94
N PRO A 76 -15.33 -24.83 12.31
CA PRO A 76 -15.41 -25.82 11.24
C PRO A 76 -16.08 -27.07 11.78
N VAL A 77 -17.15 -27.51 11.10
CA VAL A 77 -18.00 -28.63 11.55
C VAL A 77 -17.23 -29.95 11.55
N ASN A 78 -16.23 -30.08 10.67
CA ASN A 78 -15.45 -31.29 10.50
C ASN A 78 -13.98 -30.98 10.24
N THR A 79 -13.08 -31.82 10.74
CA THR A 79 -11.64 -31.64 10.57
C THR A 79 -10.90 -32.94 10.19
N SER A 80 -9.85 -32.84 9.38
CA SER A 80 -9.05 -33.98 8.93
C SER A 80 -7.64 -33.53 8.51
N SER A 81 -6.59 -34.23 8.94
CA SER A 81 -5.21 -33.92 8.54
C SER A 81 -4.92 -34.17 7.05
N GLN A 82 -5.82 -34.86 6.34
CA GLN A 82 -5.73 -35.06 4.88
C GLN A 82 -6.45 -33.95 4.10
N ALA A 83 -7.24 -33.10 4.78
CA ALA A 83 -7.98 -32.05 4.11
C ALA A 83 -7.05 -30.97 3.57
N PHE A 84 -7.24 -30.64 2.30
CA PHE A 84 -6.41 -29.70 1.54
C PHE A 84 -4.93 -30.09 1.48
N ALA A 85 -4.63 -31.40 1.57
CA ALA A 85 -3.28 -31.87 1.27
C ALA A 85 -2.94 -31.57 -0.19
N THR A 86 -1.76 -31.03 -0.43
CA THR A 86 -1.30 -30.59 -1.75
C THR A 86 -0.12 -31.43 -2.22
N GLU A 87 0.01 -31.61 -3.53
CA GLU A 87 1.11 -32.34 -4.15
C GLU A 87 1.46 -31.71 -5.50
N ILE A 88 2.73 -31.39 -5.73
CA ILE A 88 3.20 -30.81 -6.99
C ILE A 88 3.53 -31.95 -7.96
N LEU A 89 2.88 -31.94 -9.11
CA LEU A 89 2.90 -33.02 -10.10
C LEU A 89 3.82 -32.71 -11.28
N PHE A 90 4.46 -33.76 -11.83
CA PHE A 90 5.27 -33.68 -13.04
C PHE A 90 4.72 -34.63 -14.11
N ASN A 91 4.39 -34.08 -15.27
CA ASN A 91 3.90 -34.83 -16.43
C ASN A 91 2.69 -35.73 -16.09
N ASP A 92 1.78 -35.24 -15.24
CA ASP A 92 0.60 -36.02 -14.87
C ASP A 92 -0.32 -36.23 -16.08
N PRO A 93 -0.89 -37.44 -16.27
CA PRO A 93 -1.76 -37.72 -17.41
C PRO A 93 -3.03 -36.85 -17.50
N THR A 94 -3.47 -36.26 -16.39
CA THR A 94 -4.60 -35.31 -16.37
C THR A 94 -4.23 -33.94 -16.92
N GLY A 95 -2.93 -33.66 -17.09
CA GLY A 95 -2.41 -32.33 -17.40
C GLY A 95 -2.27 -31.43 -16.18
N GLY A 96 -2.56 -31.91 -14.97
CA GLY A 96 -2.41 -31.15 -13.73
C GLY A 96 -0.95 -30.93 -13.32
N ASP A 97 -0.70 -29.74 -12.75
CA ASP A 97 0.55 -29.35 -12.10
C ASP A 97 0.47 -29.49 -10.56
N LEU A 98 -0.74 -29.51 -10.03
CA LEU A 98 -1.06 -29.61 -8.61
C LEU A 98 -2.19 -30.61 -8.41
N LYS A 99 -2.07 -31.43 -7.38
CA LYS A 99 -3.19 -32.16 -6.80
C LYS A 99 -3.54 -31.56 -5.45
N VAL A 100 -4.82 -31.28 -5.24
CA VAL A 100 -5.41 -30.87 -3.97
C VAL A 100 -6.38 -31.95 -3.51
N THR A 101 -6.05 -32.63 -2.42
CA THR A 101 -6.91 -33.62 -1.79
C THR A 101 -7.84 -32.93 -0.79
N MET A 102 -9.13 -32.89 -1.10
CA MET A 102 -10.18 -32.44 -0.20
C MET A 102 -10.84 -33.63 0.50
N VAL A 103 -11.28 -33.42 1.73
CA VAL A 103 -12.11 -34.37 2.48
C VAL A 103 -13.44 -33.70 2.75
N ALA A 104 -14.54 -34.38 2.47
CA ALA A 104 -15.87 -33.79 2.56
C ALA A 104 -16.92 -34.75 3.13
N ASN A 105 -17.93 -34.18 3.78
CA ASN A 105 -19.19 -34.86 4.05
C ASN A 105 -20.16 -34.51 2.93
N VAL A 106 -20.74 -35.54 2.33
CA VAL A 106 -21.61 -35.37 1.18
C VAL A 106 -22.97 -35.94 1.54
N THR A 107 -24.01 -35.14 1.35
CA THR A 107 -25.38 -35.56 1.66
C THR A 107 -25.72 -36.85 0.89
N GLY A 108 -26.09 -37.91 1.61
CA GLY A 108 -26.41 -39.22 1.02
C GLY A 108 -25.24 -40.19 0.88
N PHE A 109 -24.02 -39.81 1.29
CA PHE A 109 -22.83 -40.67 1.30
C PHE A 109 -22.31 -40.90 2.71
N ALA A 110 -21.38 -41.85 2.86
CA ALA A 110 -20.64 -42.01 4.11
C ALA A 110 -19.78 -40.77 4.38
N PRO A 111 -19.63 -40.33 5.64
CA PRO A 111 -18.80 -39.19 5.96
C PRO A 111 -17.32 -39.41 5.58
N GLY A 112 -16.60 -38.32 5.31
CA GLY A 112 -15.17 -38.34 5.01
C GLY A 112 -14.83 -38.84 3.59
N GLN A 113 -15.64 -38.47 2.59
CA GLN A 113 -15.31 -38.76 1.19
C GLN A 113 -14.09 -37.96 0.75
N VAL A 114 -13.16 -38.63 0.07
CA VAL A 114 -11.97 -37.99 -0.50
C VAL A 114 -12.28 -37.55 -1.93
N VAL A 115 -11.94 -36.30 -2.25
CA VAL A 115 -12.05 -35.71 -3.57
C VAL A 115 -10.70 -35.12 -3.94
N ASP A 116 -10.09 -35.63 -4.99
CA ASP A 116 -8.84 -35.13 -5.53
C ASP A 116 -9.15 -34.16 -6.67
N ILE A 117 -8.64 -32.94 -6.57
CA ILE A 117 -8.78 -31.89 -7.58
C ILE A 117 -7.42 -31.68 -8.20
N TYR A 118 -7.35 -31.82 -9.52
CA TYR A 118 -6.15 -31.59 -10.31
C TYR A 118 -6.24 -30.20 -10.91
N MET A 119 -5.21 -29.40 -10.69
CA MET A 119 -5.15 -28.00 -11.11
C MET A 119 -3.88 -27.73 -11.89
N THR A 120 -3.92 -26.73 -12.77
CA THR A 120 -2.76 -26.20 -13.47
C THR A 120 -2.29 -24.90 -12.82
N PHE A 121 -0.99 -24.64 -12.92
CA PHE A 121 -0.38 -23.37 -12.54
C PHE A 121 -0.03 -22.59 -13.80
N GLN A 122 -0.65 -21.44 -13.97
CA GLN A 122 -0.27 -20.53 -15.04
C GLN A 122 0.15 -19.19 -14.46
N LEU A 123 1.38 -18.79 -14.76
CA LEU A 123 1.82 -17.43 -14.50
C LEU A 123 1.17 -16.52 -15.56
N LEU A 124 0.28 -15.64 -15.11
CA LEU A 124 -0.30 -14.58 -15.90
C LEU A 124 0.46 -13.29 -15.61
N VAL A 125 0.80 -12.55 -16.65
CA VAL A 125 1.59 -11.33 -16.56
C VAL A 125 0.95 -10.27 -17.44
N ASP A 126 0.65 -9.13 -16.85
CA ASP A 126 0.25 -7.92 -17.58
C ASP A 126 1.50 -7.08 -17.85
N THR A 127 1.57 -6.45 -19.03
CA THR A 127 2.68 -5.56 -19.41
C THR A 127 2.22 -4.13 -19.57
N ASP A 128 3.05 -3.18 -19.15
CA ASP A 128 2.86 -1.75 -19.41
C ASP A 128 3.22 -1.39 -20.87
N GLU A 129 3.09 -0.10 -21.21
CA GLU A 129 3.40 0.44 -22.53
C GLU A 129 4.88 0.28 -22.93
N ASN A 130 5.76 0.13 -21.94
CA ASN A 130 7.20 -0.07 -22.11
C ASN A 130 7.59 -1.56 -22.19
N GLY A 131 6.61 -2.47 -22.06
CA GLY A 131 6.83 -3.91 -22.03
C GLY A 131 7.35 -4.46 -20.70
N ASN A 132 7.41 -3.63 -19.66
CA ASN A 132 7.69 -4.08 -18.29
C ASN A 132 6.47 -4.76 -17.70
N GLN A 133 6.68 -5.60 -16.70
CA GLN A 133 5.59 -6.34 -16.08
C GLN A 133 4.98 -5.51 -14.97
N SER A 134 3.73 -5.10 -15.16
CA SER A 134 3.01 -4.24 -14.22
C SER A 134 2.23 -5.04 -13.17
N ASN A 135 1.92 -6.30 -13.48
CA ASN A 135 1.19 -7.19 -12.58
C ASN A 135 1.50 -8.65 -12.93
N ALA A 136 1.76 -9.48 -11.93
CA ALA A 136 1.79 -10.93 -12.12
C ALA A 136 0.85 -11.65 -11.15
N ARG A 137 0.16 -12.65 -11.69
CA ARG A 137 -0.81 -13.46 -10.97
C ARG A 137 -0.55 -14.93 -11.24
N LEU A 138 -0.64 -15.75 -10.21
CA LEU A 138 -0.63 -17.20 -10.33
C LEU A 138 -2.08 -17.67 -10.50
N SER A 139 -2.44 -18.05 -11.72
CA SER A 139 -3.74 -18.61 -12.04
C SER A 139 -3.77 -20.10 -11.69
N LEU A 140 -4.74 -20.45 -10.87
CA LEU A 140 -5.07 -21.80 -10.46
C LEU A 140 -6.33 -22.23 -11.21
N THR A 141 -6.18 -23.15 -12.17
CA THR A 141 -7.31 -23.63 -12.97
C THR A 141 -7.52 -25.12 -12.80
N THR A 142 -8.73 -25.52 -12.41
CA THR A 142 -9.12 -26.93 -12.28
C THR A 142 -9.19 -27.58 -13.66
N VAL A 143 -8.48 -28.69 -13.83
CA VAL A 143 -8.44 -29.48 -15.07
C VAL A 143 -9.09 -30.84 -14.93
N ASP A 144 -9.10 -31.41 -13.73
CA ASP A 144 -9.77 -32.68 -13.46
C ASP A 144 -10.23 -32.79 -12.01
N VAL A 145 -11.24 -33.62 -11.76
CA VAL A 145 -11.74 -33.91 -10.40
C VAL A 145 -12.01 -35.41 -10.29
N GLN A 146 -11.44 -36.05 -9.28
CA GLN A 146 -11.54 -37.50 -9.07
C GLN A 146 -11.94 -37.82 -7.64
N GLY A 147 -12.50 -39.02 -7.44
CA GLY A 147 -12.85 -39.53 -6.12
C GLY A 147 -14.02 -40.51 -6.18
N PRO A 148 -14.26 -41.31 -5.12
CA PRO A 148 -15.34 -42.29 -5.11
C PRO A 148 -16.73 -41.69 -5.35
N MET A 149 -17.00 -40.52 -4.76
CA MET A 149 -18.24 -39.78 -5.00
C MET A 149 -18.36 -39.34 -6.46
N ILE A 150 -17.29 -38.79 -7.04
CA ILE A 150 -17.28 -38.30 -8.41
C ILE A 150 -17.60 -39.45 -9.37
N GLN A 151 -16.96 -40.60 -9.18
CA GLN A 151 -17.23 -41.81 -9.95
C GLN A 151 -18.69 -42.27 -9.80
N PHE A 152 -19.27 -42.16 -8.60
CA PHE A 152 -20.69 -42.46 -8.40
C PHE A 152 -21.59 -41.48 -9.16
N ILE A 153 -21.35 -40.17 -9.07
CA ILE A 153 -22.13 -39.15 -9.78
C ILE A 153 -22.07 -39.40 -11.29
N LEU A 154 -20.88 -39.66 -11.84
CA LEU A 154 -20.70 -39.99 -13.26
C LEU A 154 -21.44 -41.28 -13.66
N SER A 155 -21.47 -42.28 -12.78
CA SER A 155 -22.15 -43.56 -13.05
C SER A 155 -23.68 -43.43 -13.22
N THR A 156 -24.27 -42.33 -12.75
CA THR A 156 -25.70 -42.03 -12.99
C THR A 156 -26.00 -41.74 -14.46
N GLY A 157 -24.99 -41.33 -15.24
CA GLY A 157 -25.12 -40.90 -16.63
C GLY A 157 -25.85 -39.57 -16.83
N GLN A 158 -26.19 -38.86 -15.74
CA GLN A 158 -26.94 -37.59 -15.80
C GLN A 158 -26.03 -36.36 -15.78
N VAL A 159 -24.78 -36.50 -15.37
CA VAL A 159 -23.78 -35.43 -15.25
C VAL A 159 -22.50 -35.92 -15.91
N THR A 160 -21.86 -35.08 -16.71
CA THR A 160 -20.58 -35.39 -17.35
C THR A 160 -19.40 -34.96 -16.48
N GLN A 161 -18.19 -35.46 -16.78
CA GLN A 161 -16.97 -35.01 -16.12
C GLN A 161 -16.76 -33.49 -16.27
N GLN A 162 -17.08 -32.94 -17.45
CA GLN A 162 -16.94 -31.52 -17.71
C GLN A 162 -17.91 -30.68 -16.87
N ASP A 163 -19.13 -31.18 -16.61
CA ASP A 163 -20.09 -30.48 -15.75
C ASP A 163 -19.54 -30.39 -14.32
N ILE A 164 -18.98 -31.49 -13.79
CA ILE A 164 -18.34 -31.52 -12.47
C ILE A 164 -17.15 -30.56 -12.42
N ILE A 165 -16.27 -30.59 -13.42
CA ILE A 165 -15.14 -29.65 -13.51
C ILE A 165 -15.67 -28.21 -13.48
N ASN A 166 -16.65 -27.86 -14.32
CA ASN A 166 -17.21 -26.51 -14.37
C ASN A 166 -17.80 -26.06 -13.04
N ILE A 167 -18.41 -26.97 -12.27
CA ILE A 167 -18.90 -26.69 -10.92
C ILE A 167 -17.72 -26.38 -10.00
N PHE A 168 -16.70 -27.24 -9.93
CA PHE A 168 -15.54 -27.00 -9.06
C PHE A 168 -14.75 -25.75 -9.46
N ARG A 169 -14.66 -25.42 -10.75
CA ARG A 169 -14.03 -24.18 -11.24
C ARG A 169 -14.64 -22.94 -10.60
N GLN A 170 -15.96 -22.89 -10.45
CA GLN A 170 -16.64 -21.75 -9.82
C GLN A 170 -16.25 -21.53 -8.35
N PHE A 171 -15.67 -22.53 -7.67
CA PHE A 171 -15.32 -22.46 -6.25
C PHE A 171 -13.81 -22.41 -5.99
N VAL A 172 -13.03 -23.09 -6.83
CA VAL A 172 -11.60 -23.33 -6.57
C VAL A 172 -10.73 -22.49 -7.50
N ASP A 173 -11.15 -22.26 -8.74
CA ASP A 173 -10.35 -21.45 -9.67
C ASP A 173 -10.22 -20.03 -9.16
N ARG A 174 -9.01 -19.49 -9.26
CA ARG A 174 -8.67 -18.16 -8.78
C ARG A 174 -7.34 -17.70 -9.34
N ASP A 175 -7.18 -16.40 -9.39
CA ASP A 175 -5.89 -15.77 -9.62
C ASP A 175 -5.35 -15.28 -8.28
N VAL A 176 -4.16 -15.74 -7.91
CA VAL A 176 -3.47 -15.29 -6.71
C VAL A 176 -2.49 -14.19 -7.12
N PRO A 177 -2.62 -12.95 -6.62
CA PRO A 177 -1.65 -11.92 -6.92
C PRO A 177 -0.28 -12.31 -6.35
N LEU A 178 0.76 -12.22 -7.19
CA LEU A 178 2.13 -12.30 -6.73
C LEU A 178 2.53 -10.88 -6.33
N SER A 179 2.19 -10.46 -5.12
CA SER A 179 2.48 -9.11 -4.61
C SER A 179 3.98 -8.75 -4.59
N MET A 180 4.84 -9.74 -4.81
CA MET A 180 6.28 -9.59 -5.09
C MET A 180 6.57 -8.88 -6.42
N VAL A 181 5.59 -8.83 -7.32
CA VAL A 181 5.66 -8.30 -8.68
C VAL A 181 4.84 -7.01 -8.74
N GLY A 182 5.51 -5.90 -8.42
CA GLY A 182 4.98 -4.55 -8.64
C GLY A 182 5.45 -3.96 -9.98
N SER A 183 5.30 -2.65 -10.14
CA SER A 183 5.74 -1.86 -11.31
C SER A 183 7.24 -2.00 -11.64
N SER A 184 8.04 -2.62 -10.77
CA SER A 184 9.50 -2.71 -10.91
C SER A 184 10.02 -4.11 -11.23
N VAL A 185 9.19 -4.95 -11.83
CA VAL A 185 9.65 -6.22 -12.39
C VAL A 185 9.74 -6.10 -13.90
N GLN A 186 10.95 -6.26 -14.42
CA GLN A 186 11.19 -6.35 -15.85
C GLN A 186 10.72 -7.69 -16.40
N LYS A 187 10.94 -8.77 -15.62
CA LYS A 187 10.63 -10.13 -16.04
C LYS A 187 10.39 -11.06 -14.86
N VAL A 188 9.28 -11.77 -14.88
CA VAL A 188 8.96 -12.92 -14.04
C VAL A 188 8.87 -14.19 -14.89
N GLU A 189 9.51 -15.24 -14.42
CA GLU A 189 9.35 -16.59 -14.96
C GLU A 189 9.05 -17.59 -13.85
N MET A 190 8.42 -18.71 -14.23
CA MET A 190 8.05 -19.79 -13.32
C MET A 190 8.52 -21.13 -13.86
N GLN A 191 9.00 -22.00 -12.97
CA GLN A 191 9.40 -23.37 -13.32
C GLN A 191 9.08 -24.33 -12.19
N LYS A 192 8.71 -25.56 -12.51
CA LYS A 192 8.64 -26.65 -11.53
C LYS A 192 10.01 -27.33 -11.44
N LEU A 193 10.54 -27.47 -10.23
CA LEU A 193 11.81 -28.15 -9.98
C LEU A 193 11.57 -29.47 -9.24
N GLN A 194 12.19 -30.53 -9.73
CA GLN A 194 12.14 -31.84 -9.08
C GLN A 194 13.09 -31.85 -7.87
N GLY A 195 12.57 -32.22 -6.70
CA GLY A 195 13.37 -32.67 -5.58
C GLY A 195 13.69 -34.16 -5.65
N ALA A 196 14.31 -34.68 -4.59
CA ALA A 196 14.71 -36.09 -4.49
C ALA A 196 13.51 -37.04 -4.46
N ASP A 197 12.41 -36.61 -3.82
CA ASP A 197 11.14 -37.31 -3.72
C ASP A 197 9.96 -36.37 -4.05
N ILE A 198 8.77 -36.94 -4.27
CA ILE A 198 7.56 -36.17 -4.64
C ILE A 198 7.19 -35.08 -3.61
N ASP A 199 7.53 -35.33 -2.35
CA ASP A 199 7.31 -34.42 -1.22
C ASP A 199 8.23 -33.18 -1.24
N THR A 200 9.26 -33.22 -2.08
CA THR A 200 10.31 -32.19 -2.19
C THR A 200 10.30 -31.46 -3.53
N HIS A 201 9.31 -31.73 -4.38
CA HIS A 201 9.03 -30.92 -5.55
C HIS A 201 8.70 -29.48 -5.13
N VAL A 202 9.15 -28.50 -5.93
CA VAL A 202 8.92 -27.07 -5.67
C VAL A 202 8.49 -26.33 -6.94
N ILE A 203 7.83 -25.20 -6.74
CA ILE A 203 7.61 -24.19 -7.76
C ILE A 203 8.62 -23.08 -7.52
N ALA A 204 9.41 -22.77 -8.54
CA ALA A 204 10.36 -21.68 -8.54
C ALA A 204 9.76 -20.48 -9.29
N ILE A 205 9.88 -19.29 -8.68
CA ILE A 205 9.60 -17.99 -9.30
C ILE A 205 10.91 -17.23 -9.38
N TYR A 206 11.20 -16.70 -10.57
CA TYR A 206 12.43 -15.99 -10.90
C TYR A 206 12.08 -14.55 -11.29
N LEU A 207 12.78 -13.56 -10.73
CA LEU A 207 12.50 -12.15 -11.00
C LEU A 207 13.75 -11.40 -11.48
N ASN A 208 13.56 -10.59 -12.51
CA ASN A 208 14.45 -9.49 -12.86
C ASN A 208 13.78 -8.18 -12.46
N LEU A 209 14.49 -7.39 -11.66
CA LEU A 209 14.04 -6.08 -11.23
C LEU A 209 14.35 -5.03 -12.32
N ILE A 210 13.54 -3.97 -12.38
CA ILE A 210 13.84 -2.77 -13.15
C ILE A 210 14.94 -2.01 -12.40
N LEU A 211 16.18 -2.17 -12.87
CA LEU A 211 17.36 -1.55 -12.26
C LEU A 211 18.05 -0.67 -13.30
N LYS A 212 18.41 0.55 -12.93
CA LYS A 212 19.21 1.44 -13.75
C LYS A 212 20.59 0.84 -14.03
N ASN A 213 21.06 1.09 -15.25
CA ASN A 213 22.40 0.79 -15.71
C ASN A 213 23.21 2.05 -16.05
N GLY A 214 22.53 3.18 -16.18
CA GLY A 214 23.09 4.51 -16.33
C GLY A 214 22.04 5.58 -16.01
N PRO A 215 22.40 6.87 -16.17
CA PRO A 215 21.64 7.99 -15.62
C PRO A 215 20.44 8.41 -16.48
N ALA A 216 20.38 7.98 -17.74
CA ALA A 216 19.25 8.28 -18.61
C ALA A 216 17.99 7.50 -18.20
N ASP A 217 16.81 8.05 -18.50
CA ASP A 217 15.53 7.46 -18.09
C ASP A 217 15.33 6.04 -18.61
N ASP A 218 15.73 5.79 -19.85
CA ASP A 218 15.61 4.52 -20.56
C ASP A 218 16.83 3.58 -20.40
N ASP A 219 17.90 4.00 -19.70
CA ASP A 219 19.09 3.16 -19.47
C ASP A 219 18.86 2.18 -18.32
N ILE A 220 17.95 1.24 -18.56
CA ILE A 220 17.59 0.15 -17.66
C ILE A 220 18.38 -1.11 -18.06
N ARG A 221 18.81 -1.88 -17.06
CA ARG A 221 19.44 -3.19 -17.29
C ARG A 221 18.49 -4.08 -18.09
N GLY A 222 18.99 -4.68 -19.17
CA GLY A 222 18.22 -5.64 -19.97
C GLY A 222 17.92 -6.98 -19.28
N ASP A 223 17.19 -7.83 -20.00
CA ASP A 223 16.85 -9.19 -19.56
C ASP A 223 18.11 -10.00 -19.21
N ARG A 224 18.00 -10.79 -18.13
CA ARG A 224 19.10 -11.55 -17.55
C ARG A 224 18.59 -12.85 -16.93
N GLY A 225 19.50 -13.81 -16.79
CA GLY A 225 19.18 -15.13 -16.26
C GLY A 225 18.61 -16.11 -17.28
N ASP A 226 18.55 -17.37 -16.87
CA ASP A 226 18.07 -18.51 -17.64
C ASP A 226 17.51 -19.55 -16.67
N ILE A 227 16.19 -19.78 -16.74
CA ILE A 227 15.47 -20.71 -15.86
C ILE A 227 15.99 -22.15 -15.97
N SER A 228 16.64 -22.52 -17.07
CA SER A 228 17.20 -23.87 -17.20
C SER A 228 18.37 -24.13 -16.23
N ASN A 229 18.97 -23.07 -15.67
CA ASN A 229 20.03 -23.14 -14.67
C ASN A 229 19.50 -23.10 -13.22
N GLY A 230 18.19 -22.92 -13.02
CA GLY A 230 17.58 -22.94 -11.71
C GLY A 230 17.68 -24.32 -11.04
N ILE A 231 17.95 -24.32 -9.73
CA ILE A 231 18.09 -25.54 -8.93
C ILE A 231 17.23 -25.48 -7.68
N ASN A 232 16.80 -26.65 -7.19
CA ASN A 232 16.06 -26.71 -5.94
C ASN A 232 17.04 -26.57 -4.76
N PHE A 233 17.00 -25.40 -4.10
CA PHE A 233 17.79 -25.08 -2.90
C PHE A 233 16.94 -24.98 -1.63
N LEU A 234 15.67 -25.43 -1.68
CA LEU A 234 14.79 -25.41 -0.51
C LEU A 234 15.29 -26.43 0.54
N PRO A 235 15.58 -26.01 1.78
CA PRO A 235 15.98 -26.94 2.83
C PRO A 235 14.86 -27.90 3.25
N ASP A 236 15.25 -29.10 3.69
CA ASP A 236 14.29 -30.09 4.21
C ASP A 236 13.50 -29.54 5.40
N GLY A 237 12.17 -29.60 5.30
CA GLY A 237 11.24 -29.17 6.36
C GLY A 237 10.82 -27.69 6.29
N ASP A 238 11.44 -26.90 5.42
CA ASP A 238 11.01 -25.53 5.11
C ASP A 238 9.96 -25.54 3.99
N ASP A 239 9.12 -24.50 3.96
CA ASP A 239 8.04 -24.34 2.98
C ASP A 239 8.35 -23.32 1.90
N ILE A 240 9.25 -22.38 2.22
CA ILE A 240 9.73 -21.34 1.31
C ILE A 240 11.24 -21.17 1.46
N ALA A 241 11.92 -20.91 0.35
CA ALA A 241 13.28 -20.42 0.31
C ALA A 241 13.38 -19.26 -0.69
N PHE A 242 14.18 -18.26 -0.35
CA PHE A 242 14.40 -17.08 -1.17
C PHE A 242 15.88 -16.74 -1.20
N GLY A 243 16.41 -16.41 -2.36
CA GLY A 243 17.78 -15.92 -2.46
C GLY A 243 17.99 -14.94 -3.60
N MET A 244 18.99 -14.09 -3.43
CA MET A 244 19.55 -13.23 -4.47
C MET A 244 21.05 -13.50 -4.59
N PRO A 245 21.62 -13.49 -5.81
CA PRO A 245 23.02 -13.82 -6.04
C PRO A 245 23.96 -12.68 -5.65
N SER A 246 25.24 -12.98 -5.42
CA SER A 246 26.30 -12.01 -5.03
C SER A 246 26.35 -10.71 -5.84
N ASN A 247 26.10 -10.77 -7.14
CA ASN A 247 26.17 -9.60 -8.02
C ASN A 247 25.02 -8.60 -7.79
N ILE A 248 23.97 -8.98 -7.04
CA ILE A 248 22.84 -8.10 -6.72
C ILE A 248 23.31 -6.84 -6.00
N TYR A 249 24.30 -6.94 -5.10
CA TYR A 249 24.83 -5.79 -4.37
C TYR A 249 25.38 -4.71 -5.30
N ASN A 250 26.13 -5.11 -6.32
CA ASN A 250 26.66 -4.17 -7.32
C ASN A 250 25.53 -3.59 -8.18
N ARG A 251 24.56 -4.41 -8.57
CA ARG A 251 23.39 -3.96 -9.35
C ARG A 251 22.58 -2.92 -8.58
N LEU A 252 22.26 -3.18 -7.32
CA LEU A 252 21.55 -2.25 -6.43
C LEU A 252 22.39 -1.00 -6.12
N SER A 253 23.71 -1.12 -5.99
CA SER A 253 24.61 0.04 -5.80
C SER A 253 24.57 0.98 -7.01
N THR A 254 24.65 0.39 -8.21
CA THR A 254 24.54 1.16 -9.46
C THR A 254 23.17 1.80 -9.57
N ASP A 255 22.12 1.01 -9.35
CA ASP A 255 20.74 1.48 -9.42
C ASP A 255 20.48 2.67 -8.47
N ALA A 256 20.84 2.53 -7.19
CA ALA A 256 20.71 3.59 -6.20
C ALA A 256 21.45 4.87 -6.60
N PHE A 257 22.64 4.73 -7.19
CA PHE A 257 23.43 5.88 -7.63
C PHE A 257 22.85 6.56 -8.87
N GLU A 258 22.53 5.81 -9.92
CA GLU A 258 22.05 6.37 -11.18
C GLU A 258 20.63 6.95 -11.06
N ARG A 259 19.81 6.48 -10.10
CA ARG A 259 18.51 7.09 -9.78
C ARG A 259 18.61 8.49 -9.16
N MET A 260 19.79 8.87 -8.68
CA MET A 260 20.09 10.21 -8.17
C MET A 260 20.60 11.15 -9.27
N ALA A 261 20.67 10.68 -10.51
CA ALA A 261 21.18 11.48 -11.60
C ALA A 261 20.13 12.50 -12.05
N GLU A 262 20.56 13.74 -12.21
CA GLU A 262 19.79 14.83 -12.79
C GLU A 262 20.51 15.35 -14.03
N GLU A 263 19.73 15.63 -15.07
CA GLU A 263 20.28 16.19 -16.29
C GLU A 263 20.67 17.66 -16.07
N THR A 264 21.92 18.02 -16.39
CA THR A 264 22.47 19.37 -16.18
C THR A 264 21.70 20.48 -16.92
N SER A 265 21.01 20.09 -17.98
CA SER A 265 19.99 20.87 -18.67
C SER A 265 19.19 19.92 -19.54
N GLU A 266 17.88 20.15 -19.64
CA GLU A 266 16.95 19.31 -20.40
C GLU A 266 17.46 19.01 -21.83
N GLY A 267 17.59 17.73 -22.16
CA GLY A 267 18.05 17.22 -23.45
C GLY A 267 19.55 17.32 -23.74
N SER A 268 20.39 17.66 -22.74
CA SER A 268 21.85 17.73 -22.90
C SER A 268 22.57 16.39 -23.00
N GLY A 269 21.97 15.31 -22.47
CA GLY A 269 22.61 14.02 -22.26
C GLY A 269 23.77 14.04 -21.26
N SER A 270 23.90 15.11 -20.47
CA SER A 270 24.94 15.29 -19.45
C SER A 270 24.32 15.30 -18.07
N PHE A 271 24.80 14.43 -17.19
CA PHE A 271 24.18 14.18 -15.88
C PHE A 271 25.11 14.54 -14.72
N THR A 272 24.50 15.00 -13.64
CA THR A 272 25.12 15.24 -12.33
C THR A 272 24.36 14.48 -11.25
N HIS A 273 24.97 14.30 -10.08
CA HIS A 273 24.32 13.62 -8.94
C HIS A 273 24.23 14.59 -7.76
N PRO A 274 23.35 15.61 -7.83
CA PRO A 274 23.31 16.67 -6.83
C PRO A 274 22.79 16.16 -5.49
N ILE A 275 23.15 16.88 -4.44
CA ILE A 275 22.47 16.83 -3.14
C ILE A 275 21.58 18.08 -3.12
N PRO A 276 20.25 17.95 -3.25
CA PRO A 276 19.37 19.10 -3.30
C PRO A 276 19.42 19.88 -2.00
N ASN A 277 19.23 21.20 -2.11
CA ASN A 277 19.12 22.06 -0.96
C ASN A 277 17.69 22.01 -0.42
N PRO A 278 17.43 21.47 0.78
CA PRO A 278 16.08 21.36 1.29
C PRO A 278 15.44 22.72 1.61
N ASP A 279 16.26 23.77 1.82
CA ASP A 279 15.76 25.13 2.07
C ASP A 279 15.44 25.88 0.75
N ASP A 280 15.96 25.41 -0.38
CA ASP A 280 15.76 25.99 -1.72
C ASP A 280 15.86 24.87 -2.78
N PRO A 281 14.80 24.05 -2.95
CA PRO A 281 14.83 22.87 -3.82
C PRO A 281 15.11 23.19 -5.28
N ASP A 282 14.72 24.40 -5.72
CA ASP A 282 14.94 24.91 -7.08
C ASP A 282 16.26 25.69 -7.22
N GLY A 283 17.01 25.81 -6.12
CA GLY A 283 18.25 26.57 -6.01
C GLY A 283 19.52 25.75 -6.28
N ASP A 284 20.67 26.35 -5.92
CA ASP A 284 21.96 25.67 -6.07
C ASP A 284 22.05 24.45 -5.13
N PRO A 285 22.55 23.29 -5.62
CA PRO A 285 22.66 22.09 -4.80
C PRO A 285 23.67 22.27 -3.66
N LEU A 286 23.37 21.68 -2.50
CA LEU A 286 24.28 21.67 -1.34
C LEU A 286 25.57 20.90 -1.60
N GLY A 287 25.57 20.00 -2.59
CA GLY A 287 26.69 19.12 -2.84
C GLY A 287 26.45 18.15 -3.97
N ARG A 288 27.27 17.12 -4.01
CA ARG A 288 27.15 16.02 -4.95
C ARG A 288 27.46 14.67 -4.33
N ILE A 289 26.73 13.65 -4.76
CA ILE A 289 27.01 12.26 -4.45
C ILE A 289 28.11 11.76 -5.39
N ARG A 290 29.14 11.12 -4.83
CA ARG A 290 30.26 10.53 -5.59
C ARG A 290 30.06 9.05 -5.85
N SER A 291 29.49 8.34 -4.87
CA SER A 291 29.17 6.92 -5.02
C SER A 291 28.18 6.45 -3.95
N ILE A 292 27.41 5.42 -4.29
CA ILE A 292 26.62 4.63 -3.35
C ILE A 292 27.11 3.19 -3.43
N THR A 293 27.39 2.57 -2.30
CA THR A 293 27.83 1.18 -2.20
C THR A 293 26.92 0.42 -1.24
N ILE A 294 26.30 -0.65 -1.74
CA ILE A 294 25.47 -1.56 -0.97
C ILE A 294 26.25 -2.87 -0.81
N ARG A 295 26.36 -3.37 0.41
CA ARG A 295 27.13 -4.60 0.71
C ARG A 295 26.70 -5.25 2.04
N PRO A 296 27.00 -6.53 2.26
CA PRO A 296 26.93 -7.11 3.59
C PRO A 296 27.89 -6.38 4.52
N LYS A 297 27.43 -6.04 5.73
CA LYS A 297 28.28 -5.39 6.72
C LYS A 297 29.34 -6.37 7.23
N GLN A 298 30.56 -5.86 7.42
CA GLN A 298 31.69 -6.63 7.94
C GLN A 298 32.19 -6.03 9.24
N SER A 299 32.37 -6.87 10.26
CA SER A 299 33.01 -6.49 11.52
C SER A 299 34.12 -7.48 11.85
N GLY A 300 35.37 -7.00 11.98
CA GLY A 300 36.52 -7.83 12.31
C GLY A 300 36.83 -8.94 11.30
N GLY A 301 36.48 -8.76 10.02
CA GLY A 301 36.68 -9.77 8.96
C GLY A 301 35.62 -10.88 8.92
N THR A 302 34.55 -10.77 9.71
CA THR A 302 33.38 -11.66 9.65
C THR A 302 32.17 -10.86 9.16
N PHE A 303 31.36 -11.47 8.29
CA PHE A 303 30.09 -10.89 7.87
C PHE A 303 29.08 -10.94 9.02
N SER A 304 28.49 -9.79 9.33
CA SER A 304 27.27 -9.72 10.16
C SER A 304 26.05 -9.99 9.28
N ASP A 305 24.96 -10.44 9.89
CA ASP A 305 23.67 -10.61 9.22
C ASP A 305 22.95 -9.24 9.05
N GLU A 306 23.69 -8.24 8.58
CA GLU A 306 23.25 -6.85 8.39
C GLU A 306 23.68 -6.37 7.00
N LEU A 307 22.85 -5.51 6.38
CA LEU A 307 23.18 -4.84 5.12
C LEU A 307 23.69 -3.42 5.43
N GLU A 308 24.77 -3.02 4.77
CA GLU A 308 25.34 -1.68 4.87
C GLU A 308 25.22 -0.97 3.52
N ILE A 309 24.67 0.24 3.55
CA ILE A 309 24.68 1.21 2.45
C ILE A 309 25.64 2.32 2.85
N VAL A 310 26.62 2.59 2.00
CA VAL A 310 27.62 3.64 2.19
C VAL A 310 27.45 4.67 1.09
N VAL A 311 27.15 5.90 1.48
CA VAL A 311 27.06 7.06 0.57
C VAL A 311 28.28 7.93 0.79
N ASP A 312 29.05 8.10 -0.27
CA ASP A 312 30.23 8.98 -0.31
C ASP A 312 29.85 10.22 -1.12
N GLY A 313 30.06 11.40 -0.55
CA GLY A 313 29.69 12.65 -1.18
C GLY A 313 30.55 13.82 -0.72
N GLU A 314 30.29 14.96 -1.34
CA GLU A 314 31.03 16.21 -1.16
C GLU A 314 30.03 17.35 -1.07
N ILE A 315 30.21 18.26 -0.11
CA ILE A 315 29.39 19.46 0.01
C ILE A 315 30.05 20.57 -0.82
N ILE A 316 29.30 21.17 -1.72
CA ILE A 316 29.76 22.33 -2.49
C ILE A 316 29.49 23.55 -1.63
N TRP A 317 30.52 24.09 -0.98
CA TRP A 317 30.36 25.21 -0.07
C TRP A 317 30.87 26.50 -0.70
N ASP A 318 30.00 27.49 -0.86
CA ASP A 318 30.45 28.83 -1.26
C ASP A 318 31.13 29.55 -0.08
N TRP A 319 32.45 29.42 -0.01
CA TRP A 319 33.30 30.07 0.99
C TRP A 319 33.30 31.61 0.89
N THR A 320 32.74 32.20 -0.18
CA THR A 320 32.68 33.67 -0.32
C THR A 320 31.84 34.34 0.77
N ILE A 321 30.90 33.61 1.40
CA ILE A 321 30.09 34.11 2.53
C ILE A 321 30.95 34.42 3.77
N PHE A 322 32.10 33.75 3.94
CA PHE A 322 33.00 33.95 5.09
C PHE A 322 34.30 34.68 4.75
N GLY A 323 34.50 35.09 3.50
CA GLY A 323 35.64 35.91 3.08
C GLY A 323 37.01 35.23 3.20
N VAL A 324 37.05 33.89 3.18
CA VAL A 324 38.28 33.11 3.27
C VAL A 324 38.32 32.06 2.15
N ASP A 325 39.18 32.26 1.16
CA ASP A 325 39.41 31.36 0.03
C ASP A 325 40.50 30.34 0.37
N VAL A 326 40.24 29.43 1.33
CA VAL A 326 41.27 28.49 1.80
C VAL A 326 40.71 27.19 2.39
N THR A 327 40.08 26.29 1.61
CA THR A 327 40.08 24.82 1.85
C THR A 327 39.36 24.03 0.74
N PRO A 328 39.69 22.73 0.53
CA PRO A 328 38.88 21.84 -0.32
C PRO A 328 37.47 21.67 0.26
N ASP A 329 36.51 21.40 -0.63
CA ASP A 329 35.14 21.04 -0.29
C ASP A 329 35.12 19.84 0.67
N PRO A 330 34.31 19.87 1.74
CA PRO A 330 34.33 18.84 2.76
C PRO A 330 33.63 17.57 2.26
N ASP A 331 34.35 16.46 2.33
CA ASP A 331 33.83 15.13 2.05
C ASP A 331 33.05 14.59 3.25
N PHE A 332 32.04 13.75 2.99
CA PHE A 332 31.31 13.02 4.02
C PHE A 332 31.11 11.55 3.65
N LYS A 333 30.90 10.73 4.68
CA LYS A 333 30.44 9.35 4.51
C LYS A 333 29.25 9.07 5.40
N LEU A 334 28.12 8.77 4.78
CA LEU A 334 26.93 8.31 5.47
C LEU A 334 26.88 6.79 5.39
N TYR A 335 26.81 6.15 6.56
CA TYR A 335 26.62 4.72 6.71
C TYR A 335 25.19 4.47 7.17
N ILE A 336 24.43 3.72 6.39
CA ILE A 336 23.09 3.25 6.75
C ILE A 336 23.18 1.73 6.93
N THR A 337 22.88 1.24 8.12
CA THR A 337 22.79 -0.19 8.41
C THR A 337 21.33 -0.60 8.47
N ILE A 338 20.95 -1.57 7.64
CA ILE A 338 19.66 -2.25 7.68
C ILE A 338 19.85 -3.58 8.41
N THR A 339 19.12 -3.74 9.52
CA THR A 339 19.18 -4.92 10.38
C THR A 339 17.85 -5.67 10.30
N PRO A 340 17.82 -6.96 9.93
CA PRO A 340 16.61 -7.75 10.00
C PRO A 340 16.21 -7.97 11.47
N VAL A 341 15.00 -7.57 11.83
CA VAL A 341 14.39 -7.86 13.13
C VAL A 341 13.33 -8.94 12.95
N ILE A 342 13.53 -10.08 13.58
CA ILE A 342 12.66 -11.24 13.43
C ILE A 342 11.79 -11.39 14.68
N THR A 343 10.49 -11.17 14.53
CA THR A 343 9.50 -11.35 15.61
C THR A 343 8.49 -12.40 15.19
N ASN A 344 8.36 -13.49 15.96
CA ASN A 344 7.49 -14.64 15.64
C ASN A 344 7.77 -15.27 14.25
N GLY A 345 9.02 -15.16 13.78
CA GLY A 345 9.47 -15.63 12.47
C GLY A 345 9.22 -14.63 11.34
N ILE A 346 8.55 -13.51 11.59
CA ILE A 346 8.29 -12.49 10.57
C ILE A 346 9.48 -11.52 10.52
N ILE A 347 10.01 -11.30 9.32
CA ILE A 347 11.05 -10.30 9.08
C ILE A 347 10.43 -8.90 9.09
N SER A 348 11.04 -8.03 9.86
CA SER A 348 10.90 -6.57 9.84
C SER A 348 12.30 -5.95 9.75
N TRP A 349 12.38 -4.64 9.57
CA TRP A 349 13.65 -3.95 9.34
C TRP A 349 13.86 -2.87 10.39
N ASP A 350 15.03 -2.89 11.02
CA ASP A 350 15.53 -1.80 11.83
C ASP A 350 16.63 -1.05 11.08
N LEU A 351 16.67 0.26 11.27
CA LEU A 351 17.53 1.17 10.53
C LEU A 351 18.37 1.96 11.52
N SER A 352 19.69 1.87 11.36
CA SER A 352 20.63 2.74 12.07
C SER A 352 21.49 3.48 11.07
N TYR A 353 21.86 4.71 11.40
CA TYR A 353 22.72 5.53 10.58
C TYR A 353 23.88 6.07 11.41
N ASP A 354 25.03 6.21 10.76
CA ASP A 354 26.20 6.88 11.28
C ASP A 354 26.76 7.79 10.20
N LEU A 355 27.15 9.00 10.58
CA LEU A 355 27.57 10.02 9.64
C LEU A 355 28.95 10.50 10.05
N ASP A 356 29.94 10.14 9.25
CA ASP A 356 31.33 10.57 9.43
C ASP A 356 31.54 11.91 8.69
N PHE A 357 31.80 12.94 9.49
CA PHE A 357 32.07 14.31 9.03
C PHE A 357 33.40 14.80 9.59
N ASP A 358 34.05 15.70 8.84
CA ASP A 358 35.10 16.55 9.42
C ASP A 358 34.52 17.28 10.67
N PRO A 359 35.17 17.22 11.84
CA PRO A 359 34.67 17.75 13.10
C PRO A 359 34.19 19.21 13.10
N VAL A 360 34.52 20.01 12.08
CA VAL A 360 34.10 21.42 11.94
C VAL A 360 32.62 21.58 11.50
N LEU A 361 31.98 20.56 10.90
CA LEU A 361 30.69 20.72 10.20
C LEU A 361 29.51 19.90 10.78
N LYS A 362 29.65 19.35 11.99
CA LYS A 362 28.64 18.46 12.62
C LYS A 362 27.22 19.02 12.76
N PHE A 363 27.03 20.34 12.67
CA PHE A 363 25.70 20.97 12.73
C PHE A 363 24.88 20.76 11.44
N LEU A 364 25.54 20.71 10.27
CA LEU A 364 24.86 20.50 8.97
C LEU A 364 24.47 19.05 8.71
N GLY A 365 25.02 18.12 9.51
CA GLY A 365 24.80 16.69 9.34
C GLY A 365 23.33 16.27 9.37
N ASN A 366 22.50 16.93 10.19
CA ASN A 366 21.08 16.59 10.29
C ASN A 366 20.29 16.96 9.02
N LEU A 367 20.63 18.07 8.38
CA LEU A 367 19.96 18.57 7.16
C LEU A 367 20.31 17.69 5.95
N ILE A 368 21.58 17.27 5.86
CA ILE A 368 22.08 16.35 4.82
C ILE A 368 21.52 14.95 5.01
N ILE A 369 21.44 14.44 6.26
CA ILE A 369 20.77 13.17 6.54
C ILE A 369 19.32 13.25 6.06
N ALA A 370 18.58 14.31 6.37
CA ALA A 370 17.19 14.42 5.97
C ALA A 370 17.00 14.38 4.43
N GLY A 371 17.75 15.20 3.69
CA GLY A 371 17.69 15.22 2.22
C GLY A 371 18.09 13.87 1.60
N LEU A 372 19.21 13.29 2.04
CA LEU A 372 19.67 12.00 1.54
C LEU A 372 18.73 10.85 1.93
N MET A 373 18.12 10.87 3.11
CA MET A 373 17.18 9.83 3.52
C MET A 373 15.90 9.88 2.68
N THR A 374 15.36 11.06 2.35
CA THR A 374 14.21 11.15 1.44
C THR A 374 14.57 10.60 0.06
N LEU A 375 15.74 10.99 -0.47
CA LEU A 375 16.18 10.61 -1.81
C LEU A 375 16.63 9.15 -1.95
N LEU A 376 17.18 8.53 -0.89
CA LEU A 376 17.60 7.13 -0.91
C LEU A 376 16.46 6.18 -0.55
N PHE A 377 15.52 6.59 0.29
CA PHE A 377 14.47 5.67 0.77
C PHE A 377 13.31 5.56 -0.21
N VAL A 378 12.89 6.66 -0.84
CA VAL A 378 11.76 6.64 -1.77
C VAL A 378 12.05 5.72 -2.98
N PRO A 379 13.16 5.86 -3.72
CA PRO A 379 13.41 5.05 -4.91
C PRO A 379 14.15 3.73 -4.66
N THR A 380 14.95 3.59 -3.59
CA THR A 380 15.81 2.40 -3.40
C THR A 380 15.26 1.39 -2.38
N LEU A 381 14.52 1.85 -1.36
CA LEU A 381 14.04 1.01 -0.24
C LEU A 381 12.51 0.88 -0.19
N GLY A 382 11.79 1.68 -0.95
CA GLY A 382 10.34 1.56 -1.17
C GLY A 382 9.53 2.14 -0.03
N TRP A 383 8.29 2.48 -0.33
CA TRP A 383 7.40 3.21 0.59
C TRP A 383 7.04 2.44 1.86
N GLY A 384 7.02 1.10 1.83
CA GLY A 384 6.81 0.27 3.02
C GLY A 384 7.86 0.49 4.11
N SER A 385 9.08 0.89 3.74
CA SER A 385 10.18 1.21 4.66
C SER A 385 10.13 2.65 5.19
N LEU A 386 9.53 3.59 4.43
CA LEU A 386 9.35 5.00 4.80
C LEU A 386 8.36 5.19 5.95
N ILE A 387 7.30 4.37 6.04
CA ILE A 387 6.28 4.49 7.09
C ILE A 387 6.89 4.19 8.48
N VAL A 388 7.79 3.20 8.56
CA VAL A 388 8.41 2.79 9.83
C VAL A 388 9.68 3.61 10.14
N GLY A 389 10.49 3.92 9.12
CA GLY A 389 11.77 4.63 9.30
C GLY A 389 11.72 6.14 9.06
N GLY A 390 11.15 6.57 7.93
CA GLY A 390 11.18 7.97 7.47
C GLY A 390 10.20 8.88 8.21
N ILE A 391 8.95 8.44 8.40
CA ILE A 391 7.97 9.18 9.22
C ILE A 391 8.44 9.20 10.68
N GLY A 392 8.88 8.06 11.22
CA GLY A 392 9.45 8.00 12.56
C GLY A 392 10.62 8.98 12.77
N PHE A 393 11.49 9.15 11.77
CA PHE A 393 12.61 10.10 11.78
C PHE A 393 12.16 11.57 11.66
N ALA A 394 11.30 11.90 10.69
CA ALA A 394 10.75 13.25 10.51
C ALA A 394 9.99 13.73 11.78
N LEU A 395 9.25 12.81 12.41
CA LEU A 395 8.54 13.04 13.66
C LEU A 395 9.49 13.16 14.88
N LEU A 396 10.64 12.48 14.91
CA LEU A 396 11.59 12.55 16.03
C LEU A 396 12.36 13.87 16.07
N TYR A 397 12.61 14.46 14.91
CA TYR A 397 13.44 15.67 14.76
C TYR A 397 12.63 16.92 14.39
N GLY A 398 11.30 16.85 14.36
CA GLY A 398 10.42 18.00 14.12
C GLY A 398 10.46 18.52 12.69
N MET A 399 10.72 17.65 11.71
CA MET A 399 10.82 17.98 10.28
C MET A 399 9.50 17.68 9.53
N GLU A 400 8.37 17.83 10.23
CA GLU A 400 7.03 17.43 9.77
C GLU A 400 6.60 18.23 8.53
N GLU A 401 6.82 19.55 8.49
CA GLU A 401 6.45 20.43 7.36
C GLU A 401 7.24 20.13 6.06
N TRP A 402 8.45 19.59 6.15
CA TRP A 402 9.37 19.46 5.00
C TRP A 402 9.31 18.09 4.33
N ILE A 403 8.98 17.06 5.11
CA ILE A 403 9.00 15.66 4.67
C ILE A 403 7.58 15.11 4.66
N VAL A 404 6.80 15.32 5.71
CA VAL A 404 5.52 14.64 5.86
C VAL A 404 4.43 15.30 4.99
N GLU A 405 4.44 16.62 4.85
CA GLU A 405 3.42 17.35 4.06
C GLU A 405 3.47 17.06 2.55
N PRO A 406 4.62 17.12 1.86
CA PRO A 406 4.68 16.73 0.45
C PRO A 406 4.35 15.25 0.23
N LEU A 407 4.75 14.36 1.16
CA LEU A 407 4.46 12.93 1.08
C LEU A 407 2.96 12.61 1.31
N ILE A 408 2.27 13.38 2.16
CA ILE A 408 0.81 13.28 2.37
C ILE A 408 0.03 13.91 1.23
N ALA A 409 0.44 15.10 0.77
CA ALA A 409 -0.22 15.88 -0.27
C ALA A 409 -0.12 15.22 -1.65
N ASN A 410 0.99 14.58 -1.98
CA ASN A 410 1.16 13.77 -3.20
C ASN A 410 0.42 12.42 -3.13
N GLY A 411 -0.48 12.23 -2.16
CA GLY A 411 -1.32 11.06 -2.04
C GLY A 411 -0.55 9.82 -1.60
N ILE A 412 -0.53 9.56 -0.28
CA ILE A 412 -0.15 8.24 0.29
C ILE A 412 -0.93 7.06 -0.34
N GLY A 413 -2.03 7.35 -1.07
CA GLY A 413 -2.89 6.36 -1.73
C GLY A 413 -2.68 6.17 -3.24
N ASP A 414 -2.03 7.09 -3.96
CA ASP A 414 -1.87 6.99 -5.42
C ASP A 414 -0.47 6.48 -5.77
N SER A 415 -0.21 5.23 -5.39
CA SER A 415 1.00 4.46 -5.71
C SER A 415 1.12 4.08 -7.20
N ALA A 416 0.51 4.84 -8.10
CA ALA A 416 0.40 4.49 -9.52
C ALA A 416 1.66 4.78 -10.36
N GLY A 417 2.69 5.43 -9.80
CA GLY A 417 3.85 5.88 -10.59
C GLY A 417 5.23 5.70 -9.98
N MET A 418 5.37 5.00 -8.84
CA MET A 418 6.68 4.89 -8.17
C MET A 418 7.24 3.47 -8.20
N ASP A 419 8.54 3.38 -8.49
CA ASP A 419 9.26 2.12 -8.57
C ASP A 419 9.30 1.41 -7.21
N THR A 420 8.79 0.18 -7.20
CA THR A 420 8.86 -0.81 -6.12
C THR A 420 10.32 -1.16 -5.80
N SER A 421 10.67 -1.30 -4.51
CA SER A 421 12.05 -1.50 -4.05
C SER A 421 12.49 -2.97 -4.05
N PHE A 422 13.81 -3.22 -3.99
CA PHE A 422 14.31 -4.59 -3.83
C PHE A 422 13.83 -5.24 -2.51
N LEU A 423 13.58 -4.48 -1.44
CA LEU A 423 13.03 -5.01 -0.20
C LEU A 423 11.60 -5.53 -0.38
N ASP A 424 10.84 -4.91 -1.28
CA ASP A 424 9.48 -5.33 -1.61
C ASP A 424 9.48 -6.61 -2.46
N SER A 425 10.58 -6.89 -3.19
CA SER A 425 10.76 -8.16 -3.92
C SER A 425 11.05 -9.37 -3.02
N ILE A 426 11.29 -9.16 -1.72
CA ILE A 426 11.54 -10.23 -0.75
C ILE A 426 10.19 -10.86 -0.35
N PRO A 427 9.95 -12.16 -0.63
CA PRO A 427 8.68 -12.86 -0.33
C PRO A 427 8.56 -13.25 1.15
N ASN A 428 8.97 -12.39 2.07
CA ASN A 428 8.76 -12.67 3.49
C ASN A 428 7.27 -12.61 3.87
N ARG A 429 6.47 -11.86 3.10
CA ARG A 429 5.01 -11.73 3.24
C ARG A 429 4.37 -11.70 1.86
N LEU A 430 3.35 -12.54 1.65
CA LEU A 430 2.57 -12.56 0.42
C LEU A 430 1.11 -12.29 0.77
N THR A 431 0.61 -11.11 0.40
CA THR A 431 -0.82 -10.78 0.56
C THR A 431 -1.62 -11.57 -0.46
N ILE A 432 -2.51 -12.42 0.04
CA ILE A 432 -3.40 -13.28 -0.76
C ILE A 432 -4.71 -12.55 -1.02
N GLU A 433 -5.20 -11.83 -0.02
CA GLU A 433 -6.49 -11.20 -0.06
C GLU A 433 -6.56 -10.02 0.91
N SER A 434 -7.29 -8.98 0.56
CA SER A 434 -7.62 -7.86 1.44
C SER A 434 -9.12 -7.83 1.68
N ARG A 435 -9.54 -7.80 2.95
CA ARG A 435 -10.94 -7.70 3.37
C ARG A 435 -11.16 -6.52 4.28
N ARG A 436 -12.37 -5.96 4.30
CA ARG A 436 -12.69 -4.82 5.16
C ARG A 436 -13.84 -5.15 6.11
N TRP A 437 -13.51 -5.80 7.21
CA TRP A 437 -14.47 -6.13 8.28
C TRP A 437 -14.62 -5.04 9.34
N ASP A 438 -13.78 -4.02 9.29
CA ASP A 438 -13.81 -2.85 10.17
C ASP A 438 -13.82 -1.56 9.31
N PRO A 439 -14.65 -0.56 9.65
CA PRO A 439 -14.74 0.66 8.83
C PRO A 439 -13.43 1.44 8.78
N PHE A 440 -12.53 1.25 9.74
CA PHE A 440 -11.31 2.05 9.90
C PHE A 440 -10.07 1.49 9.20
N TYR A 441 -10.06 0.20 8.83
CA TYR A 441 -8.91 -0.46 8.23
C TYR A 441 -9.30 -1.65 7.35
N PHE A 442 -8.49 -1.90 6.33
CA PHE A 442 -8.44 -3.18 5.64
C PHE A 442 -7.60 -4.17 6.45
N THR A 443 -7.94 -5.45 6.35
CA THR A 443 -7.13 -6.55 6.83
C THR A 443 -6.52 -7.25 5.63
N ASP A 444 -5.21 -7.12 5.50
CA ASP A 444 -4.43 -7.82 4.49
C ASP A 444 -4.09 -9.22 5.03
N HIS A 445 -4.64 -10.25 4.41
CA HIS A 445 -4.40 -11.66 4.73
C HIS A 445 -3.18 -12.16 4.01
N GLN A 446 -2.22 -12.66 4.79
CA GLN A 446 -0.90 -12.94 4.29
C GLN A 446 -0.47 -14.37 4.59
N ILE A 447 0.34 -14.92 3.70
CA ILE A 447 1.26 -16.00 4.05
C ILE A 447 2.59 -15.36 4.39
N VAL A 448 3.09 -15.65 5.58
CA VAL A 448 4.40 -15.18 6.01
C VAL A 448 5.38 -16.32 6.05
N ALA A 449 6.62 -16.02 5.70
CA ALA A 449 7.73 -16.94 5.86
C ALA A 449 8.26 -16.83 7.30
N ALA A 450 7.84 -17.75 8.17
CA ALA A 450 8.38 -17.87 9.52
C ALA A 450 9.83 -18.39 9.45
N THR A 451 10.78 -17.47 9.51
CA THR A 451 12.22 -17.75 9.42
C THR A 451 12.95 -17.51 10.74
N ASP A 452 14.04 -18.23 10.97
CA ASP A 452 14.94 -18.02 12.10
C ASP A 452 16.05 -16.99 11.80
N GLY A 453 16.22 -16.59 10.53
CA GLY A 453 17.33 -15.73 10.15
C GLY A 453 17.37 -15.41 8.65
N MET A 454 17.91 -14.23 8.35
CA MET A 454 18.25 -13.81 6.99
C MET A 454 19.76 -13.68 6.87
N ALA A 455 20.34 -14.34 5.87
CA ALA A 455 21.77 -14.30 5.62
C ALA A 455 22.11 -13.13 4.69
N PHE A 456 23.11 -12.33 5.09
CA PHE A 456 23.79 -11.38 4.22
C PHE A 456 25.25 -11.80 4.08
N ARG A 457 25.66 -12.24 2.90
CA ARG A 457 27.00 -12.82 2.62
C ARG A 457 27.56 -12.22 1.35
N ASP A 458 28.86 -12.33 1.13
CA ASP A 458 29.47 -11.97 -0.16
C ASP A 458 28.95 -12.81 -1.33
N THR A 459 28.48 -14.03 -1.06
CA THR A 459 27.85 -14.91 -2.05
C THR A 459 26.42 -14.50 -2.42
N GLY A 460 25.81 -13.57 -1.69
CA GLY A 460 24.43 -13.12 -1.88
C GLY A 460 23.66 -13.01 -0.57
N LEU A 461 22.35 -12.86 -0.66
CA LEU A 461 21.45 -12.84 0.49
C LEU A 461 20.33 -13.85 0.35
N GLY A 462 19.72 -14.19 1.47
CA GLY A 462 18.44 -14.90 1.45
C GLY A 462 18.05 -15.58 2.76
N PHE A 463 16.93 -16.26 2.74
CA PHE A 463 16.35 -16.92 3.90
C PHE A 463 15.58 -18.18 3.49
N SER A 464 15.24 -19.01 4.47
CA SER A 464 14.24 -20.06 4.33
C SER A 464 13.37 -20.10 5.58
N GLY A 465 12.17 -20.66 5.47
CA GLY A 465 11.27 -20.75 6.60
C GLY A 465 10.02 -21.57 6.34
N GLN A 466 9.20 -21.68 7.37
CA GLN A 466 7.91 -22.35 7.33
C GLN A 466 6.80 -21.36 6.99
N ALA A 467 5.79 -21.81 6.25
CA ALA A 467 4.64 -20.98 5.94
C ALA A 467 3.73 -20.86 7.17
N LYS A 468 3.24 -19.66 7.45
CA LYS A 468 2.19 -19.40 8.44
C LYS A 468 1.17 -18.44 7.88
N LEU A 469 -0.07 -18.54 8.35
CA LEU A 469 -1.06 -17.49 8.12
C LEU A 469 -0.79 -16.32 9.06
N ASP A 470 -0.87 -15.12 8.50
CA ASP A 470 -0.85 -13.89 9.26
C ASP A 470 -1.87 -12.89 8.71
N ARG A 471 -2.07 -11.81 9.44
CA ARG A 471 -2.90 -10.70 9.01
C ARG A 471 -2.31 -9.38 9.48
N VAL A 472 -2.36 -8.38 8.63
CA VAL A 472 -1.89 -7.03 8.94
C VAL A 472 -3.01 -6.05 8.67
N ALA A 473 -3.23 -5.14 9.61
CA ALA A 473 -4.17 -4.05 9.42
C ALA A 473 -3.52 -2.93 8.60
N ARG A 474 -4.26 -2.41 7.63
CA ARG A 474 -3.91 -1.24 6.84
C ARG A 474 -5.03 -0.22 6.97
N PHE A 475 -4.76 0.86 7.69
CA PHE A 475 -5.76 1.90 7.92
C PHE A 475 -6.26 2.50 6.60
N VAL A 476 -7.51 2.93 6.61
CA VAL A 476 -8.14 3.63 5.49
C VAL A 476 -7.74 5.10 5.56
N THR A 477 -7.19 5.64 4.48
CA THR A 477 -6.53 6.96 4.47
C THR A 477 -7.49 8.13 4.39
N HIS A 478 -8.71 7.96 3.85
CA HIS A 478 -9.69 9.03 3.66
C HIS A 478 -10.61 9.30 4.86
N ILE A 479 -10.34 8.68 6.01
CA ILE A 479 -11.15 8.86 7.22
C ILE A 479 -10.83 10.20 7.88
N VAL A 480 -11.88 10.91 8.30
CA VAL A 480 -11.78 12.19 9.01
C VAL A 480 -12.63 12.16 10.27
N ALA A 481 -12.12 12.72 11.37
CA ALA A 481 -12.95 12.98 12.54
C ALA A 481 -13.80 14.23 12.25
N ARG A 482 -15.12 14.10 12.36
CA ARG A 482 -16.08 15.16 12.01
C ARG A 482 -16.52 15.97 13.20
N THR A 483 -16.82 15.29 14.31
CA THR A 483 -17.36 15.92 15.51
C THR A 483 -16.88 15.19 16.75
N GLU A 484 -16.80 15.89 17.87
CA GLU A 484 -16.60 15.28 19.16
C GLU A 484 -17.89 14.67 19.74
N GLU A 485 -17.72 13.72 20.65
CA GLU A 485 -18.80 13.19 21.47
C GLU A 485 -18.56 13.58 22.92
N ARG A 486 -19.54 14.28 23.52
CA ARG A 486 -19.46 14.79 24.89
C ARG A 486 -20.39 14.02 25.83
N ASN A 487 -19.95 13.87 27.08
CA ASN A 487 -20.79 13.34 28.15
C ASN A 487 -21.73 14.42 28.73
N GLY A 488 -22.54 14.05 29.74
CA GLY A 488 -23.49 14.97 30.40
C GLY A 488 -22.84 16.11 31.19
N ASP A 489 -21.54 16.02 31.47
CA ASP A 489 -20.75 17.06 32.13
C ASP A 489 -20.01 17.97 31.12
N GLY A 490 -20.20 17.72 29.83
CA GLY A 490 -19.57 18.45 28.74
C GLY A 490 -18.15 17.99 28.41
N GLU A 491 -17.64 16.91 28.99
CA GLU A 491 -16.29 16.41 28.68
C GLU A 491 -16.30 15.56 27.41
N ILE A 492 -15.26 15.69 26.58
CA ILE A 492 -15.07 14.87 25.39
C ILE A 492 -14.74 13.43 25.80
N ILE A 493 -15.59 12.49 25.39
CA ILE A 493 -15.45 11.06 25.65
C ILE A 493 -15.12 10.25 24.40
N GLY A 494 -15.32 10.81 23.21
CA GLY A 494 -15.05 10.14 21.94
C GLY A 494 -15.10 11.09 20.76
N LEU A 495 -14.90 10.53 19.57
CA LEU A 495 -15.01 11.24 18.29
C LEU A 495 -15.89 10.45 17.33
N ARG A 496 -16.56 11.16 16.44
CA ARG A 496 -17.31 10.58 15.32
C ARG A 496 -16.53 10.77 14.04
N TYR A 497 -16.28 9.67 13.35
CA TYR A 497 -15.51 9.64 12.12
C TYR A 497 -16.40 9.40 10.92
N ARG A 498 -16.16 10.13 9.84
CA ARG A 498 -16.81 9.92 8.55
C ARG A 498 -16.03 8.92 7.72
N VAL A 499 -16.74 7.91 7.23
CA VAL A 499 -16.18 6.81 6.42
C VAL A 499 -16.95 6.75 5.10
N LYS A 500 -16.52 7.54 4.12
CA LYS A 500 -17.28 7.78 2.89
C LYS A 500 -17.68 6.52 2.13
N ASP A 501 -16.75 5.61 1.99
CA ASP A 501 -16.85 4.39 1.17
C ASP A 501 -17.42 3.17 1.93
N HIS A 502 -18.07 3.37 3.08
CA HIS A 502 -18.57 2.28 3.92
C HIS A 502 -19.52 1.31 3.18
N THR A 503 -20.29 1.81 2.21
CA THR A 503 -21.24 1.00 1.42
C THR A 503 -20.55 -0.09 0.60
N ASN A 504 -19.31 0.15 0.16
CA ASN A 504 -18.53 -0.80 -0.63
C ASN A 504 -18.19 -2.09 0.13
N SER A 505 -18.30 -2.08 1.47
CA SER A 505 -17.92 -3.20 2.34
C SER A 505 -19.00 -3.56 3.38
N ALA A 506 -20.24 -3.10 3.17
CA ALA A 506 -21.32 -3.29 4.14
C ALA A 506 -21.57 -4.76 4.54
N ASN A 507 -21.43 -5.69 3.60
CA ASN A 507 -21.58 -7.14 3.88
C ASN A 507 -20.43 -7.68 4.73
N ASP A 508 -19.20 -7.19 4.53
CA ASP A 508 -18.03 -7.63 5.28
C ASP A 508 -18.17 -7.21 6.75
N PHE A 509 -18.72 -6.03 7.05
CA PHE A 509 -18.94 -5.60 8.44
C PHE A 509 -19.82 -6.54 9.27
N VAL A 510 -20.63 -7.39 8.63
CA VAL A 510 -21.54 -8.33 9.30
C VAL A 510 -20.99 -9.75 9.36
N ASN A 511 -20.24 -10.18 8.35
CA ASN A 511 -19.81 -11.57 8.22
C ASN A 511 -18.60 -11.89 9.11
N HIS A 512 -18.60 -13.10 9.67
CA HIS A 512 -17.53 -13.59 10.56
C HIS A 512 -16.91 -14.87 10.03
N PHE A 513 -15.60 -14.84 9.85
CA PHE A 513 -14.76 -15.96 9.45
C PHE A 513 -13.58 -16.08 10.42
N ALA A 514 -12.85 -17.20 10.36
CA ALA A 514 -11.73 -17.43 11.27
C ALA A 514 -10.66 -16.32 11.17
N GLY A 515 -10.44 -15.78 9.97
CA GLY A 515 -9.51 -14.70 9.71
C GLY A 515 -10.00 -13.31 10.14
N THR A 516 -11.29 -13.15 10.48
CA THR A 516 -11.90 -11.83 10.75
C THR A 516 -11.12 -11.03 11.79
N ASP A 517 -10.60 -9.87 11.38
CA ASP A 517 -10.03 -8.85 12.27
C ASP A 517 -10.94 -7.64 12.28
N ARG A 518 -11.62 -7.44 13.41
CA ARG A 518 -12.45 -6.27 13.65
C ARG A 518 -12.46 -5.93 15.12
N GLU A 519 -12.56 -4.65 15.42
CA GLU A 519 -12.72 -4.17 16.80
C GLU A 519 -14.16 -3.67 17.02
N SER A 520 -14.50 -3.25 18.24
CA SER A 520 -15.80 -2.63 18.49
C SER A 520 -15.90 -1.31 17.72
N PHE A 521 -17.06 -1.09 17.09
CA PHE A 521 -17.43 0.19 16.49
C PHE A 521 -18.95 0.34 16.52
N THR A 522 -19.42 1.58 16.55
CA THR A 522 -20.85 1.90 16.49
C THR A 522 -21.13 2.83 15.32
N GLN A 523 -21.95 2.40 14.37
CA GLN A 523 -22.45 3.29 13.33
C GLN A 523 -23.47 4.25 13.94
N VAL A 524 -23.27 5.54 13.71
CA VAL A 524 -24.16 6.62 14.13
C VAL A 524 -24.82 7.15 12.87
N THR A 525 -26.12 6.92 12.72
CA THR A 525 -26.89 7.53 11.62
C THR A 525 -27.58 8.78 12.15
N ASN A 526 -27.37 9.91 11.49
CA ASN A 526 -28.25 11.08 11.61
C ASN A 526 -28.83 11.43 10.23
N ASP A 527 -29.81 12.34 10.17
CA ASP A 527 -30.52 12.68 8.94
C ASP A 527 -29.63 13.37 7.88
N ALA A 528 -28.41 13.79 8.23
CA ALA A 528 -27.49 14.54 7.35
C ALA A 528 -26.29 13.71 6.86
N GLU A 529 -25.78 12.76 7.64
CA GLU A 529 -24.62 11.92 7.33
C GLU A 529 -24.87 10.48 7.83
N THR A 530 -24.99 9.53 6.90
CA THR A 530 -25.28 8.11 7.18
C THR A 530 -24.02 7.26 7.43
N ASN A 531 -22.85 7.85 7.22
CA ASN A 531 -21.55 7.21 7.18
C ASN A 531 -20.66 7.58 8.38
N LEU A 532 -21.27 7.96 9.51
CA LEU A 532 -20.56 8.29 10.74
C LEU A 532 -20.39 7.06 11.65
N TYR A 533 -19.21 6.94 12.24
CA TYR A 533 -18.85 5.88 13.18
C TYR A 533 -18.28 6.50 14.45
N ALA A 534 -18.86 6.19 15.59
CA ALA A 534 -18.38 6.67 16.90
C ALA A 534 -17.34 5.72 17.48
N LEU A 535 -16.27 6.30 18.00
CA LEU A 535 -15.24 5.63 18.79
C LEU A 535 -14.97 6.43 20.07
N ASP A 536 -14.80 5.76 21.19
CA ASP A 536 -14.34 6.42 22.41
C ASP A 536 -12.83 6.73 22.37
N LEU A 537 -12.34 7.60 23.25
CA LEU A 537 -10.92 8.00 23.25
C LEU A 537 -9.95 6.83 23.53
N ALA A 538 -10.38 5.80 24.26
CA ALA A 538 -9.55 4.63 24.54
C ALA A 538 -9.47 3.71 23.31
N GLU A 539 -10.58 3.52 22.60
CA GLU A 539 -10.65 2.80 21.33
C GLU A 539 -9.79 3.50 20.28
N ILE A 540 -9.86 4.83 20.16
CA ILE A 540 -9.05 5.62 19.22
C ILE A 540 -7.56 5.42 19.49
N THR A 541 -7.13 5.63 20.74
CA THR A 541 -5.71 5.51 21.10
C THR A 541 -5.20 4.07 20.99
N GLY A 542 -6.03 3.07 21.32
CA GLY A 542 -5.72 1.66 21.13
C GLY A 542 -5.54 1.29 19.64
N ARG A 543 -6.46 1.75 18.78
CA ARG A 543 -6.38 1.52 17.33
C ARG A 543 -5.15 2.21 16.71
N ILE A 544 -4.83 3.45 17.12
CA ILE A 544 -3.61 4.15 16.68
C ILE A 544 -2.36 3.36 17.08
N ALA A 545 -2.28 2.90 18.34
CA ALA A 545 -1.13 2.14 18.83
C ALA A 545 -0.92 0.82 18.07
N ASN A 546 -1.99 0.25 17.51
CA ASN A 546 -1.98 -0.98 16.73
C ASN A 546 -1.96 -0.75 15.20
N GLY A 547 -1.80 0.50 14.72
CA GLY A 547 -1.77 0.81 13.29
C GLY A 547 -3.10 0.63 12.55
N LYS A 548 -4.22 0.61 13.28
CA LYS A 548 -5.59 0.37 12.78
C LYS A 548 -6.40 1.64 12.53
N LEU A 549 -5.84 2.80 12.87
CA LEU A 549 -6.44 4.11 12.64
C LEU A 549 -5.34 5.10 12.33
N ILE A 550 -5.62 6.06 11.45
CA ILE A 550 -4.68 7.11 11.08
C ILE A 550 -4.29 7.89 12.35
N PRO A 551 -2.98 7.98 12.70
CA PRO A 551 -2.52 8.89 13.73
C PRO A 551 -2.46 10.33 13.20
N ARG A 552 -2.71 11.31 14.08
CA ARG A 552 -2.44 12.74 13.84
C ARG A 552 -3.01 13.27 12.53
N ILE A 553 -4.32 13.11 12.33
CA ILE A 553 -4.99 13.73 11.19
C ILE A 553 -4.76 15.25 11.26
N LEU A 554 -4.29 15.84 10.17
CA LEU A 554 -3.97 17.26 10.09
C LEU A 554 -5.24 18.10 9.98
N TYR A 555 -5.36 19.10 10.84
CA TYR A 555 -6.45 20.05 10.85
C TYR A 555 -5.92 21.48 10.74
N LEU A 556 -6.55 22.26 9.87
CA LEU A 556 -6.40 23.69 9.79
C LEU A 556 -7.40 24.35 10.73
N ALA A 557 -6.93 25.24 11.61
CA ALA A 557 -7.86 26.14 12.30
C ALA A 557 -8.39 27.15 11.28
N GLN A 558 -9.72 27.21 11.15
CA GLN A 558 -10.39 28.13 10.24
C GLN A 558 -11.04 29.26 11.01
N ASN A 559 -11.73 28.96 12.11
CA ASN A 559 -12.34 29.97 12.98
C ASN A 559 -11.89 29.77 14.42
N VAL A 560 -11.71 30.88 15.14
CA VAL A 560 -11.33 30.89 16.55
C VAL A 560 -12.27 31.84 17.28
N HIS A 561 -13.15 31.31 18.13
CA HIS A 561 -14.07 32.15 18.90
C HIS A 561 -13.38 32.69 20.14
N ILE A 562 -13.41 34.02 20.29
CA ILE A 562 -12.75 34.74 21.38
C ILE A 562 -13.80 35.42 22.25
N LYS A 563 -13.75 35.17 23.56
CA LYS A 563 -14.63 35.81 24.55
C LYS A 563 -13.83 36.27 25.75
N ASP A 564 -14.10 37.49 26.21
CA ASP A 564 -13.37 38.13 27.33
C ASP A 564 -11.83 38.12 27.15
N ASN A 565 -11.35 38.25 25.92
CA ASN A 565 -9.93 38.06 25.53
C ASN A 565 -9.42 36.67 25.94
N GLN A 566 -10.17 35.60 25.71
CA GLN A 566 -9.71 34.23 25.80
C GLN A 566 -10.27 33.46 24.62
N VAL A 567 -9.47 32.58 24.02
CA VAL A 567 -9.97 31.63 23.03
C VAL A 567 -10.90 30.65 23.76
N GLU A 568 -12.17 30.73 23.44
CA GLU A 568 -13.21 29.83 23.96
C GLU A 568 -13.23 28.55 23.12
N GLU A 569 -13.07 28.68 21.80
CA GLU A 569 -13.28 27.60 20.84
C GLU A 569 -12.37 27.72 19.62
N ILE A 570 -11.97 26.57 19.06
CA ILE A 570 -11.27 26.48 17.77
C ILE A 570 -12.10 25.57 16.86
N ALA A 571 -12.58 26.12 15.76
CA ALA A 571 -13.21 25.36 14.69
C ALA A 571 -12.17 25.02 13.63
N ALA A 572 -12.06 23.73 13.32
CA ALA A 572 -11.03 23.22 12.43
C ALA A 572 -11.59 22.25 11.38
N ILE A 573 -10.88 22.18 10.25
CA ILE A 573 -11.22 21.33 9.09
C ILE A 573 -9.96 20.68 8.54
N THR A 574 -10.07 19.51 7.92
CA THR A 574 -8.92 18.88 7.25
C THR A 574 -8.71 19.47 5.85
N ASN A 575 -7.47 19.52 5.33
CA ASN A 575 -7.21 19.93 3.93
C ASN A 575 -8.05 19.13 2.93
N ARG A 576 -8.18 17.82 3.17
CA ARG A 576 -9.01 16.96 2.33
C ARG A 576 -10.45 17.42 2.27
N GLU A 577 -11.02 17.84 3.39
CA GLU A 577 -12.39 18.35 3.40
C GLU A 577 -12.50 19.69 2.69
N VAL A 578 -11.46 20.53 2.70
CA VAL A 578 -11.38 21.74 1.88
C VAL A 578 -11.35 21.39 0.40
N ASP A 579 -10.49 20.46 -0.03
CA ASP A 579 -10.39 20.01 -1.43
C ASP A 579 -11.72 19.44 -1.93
N GLU A 580 -12.42 18.67 -1.08
CA GLU A 580 -13.75 18.15 -1.37
C GLU A 580 -14.81 19.25 -1.53
N ILE A 581 -14.70 20.33 -0.77
CA ILE A 581 -15.60 21.49 -0.90
C ILE A 581 -15.29 22.22 -2.20
N ILE A 582 -14.01 22.44 -2.52
CA ILE A 582 -13.58 23.07 -3.78
C ILE A 582 -14.14 22.28 -4.97
N ASN A 583 -13.89 20.97 -5.03
CA ASN A 583 -14.37 20.13 -6.13
C ASN A 583 -15.88 20.18 -6.24
N ARG A 584 -16.61 20.14 -5.12
CA ARG A 584 -18.07 20.25 -5.15
C ARG A 584 -18.54 21.62 -5.66
N LEU A 585 -17.89 22.71 -5.24
CA LEU A 585 -18.25 24.06 -5.72
C LEU A 585 -18.00 24.20 -7.22
N ILE A 586 -16.89 23.64 -7.71
CA ILE A 586 -16.58 23.57 -9.15
C ILE A 586 -17.64 22.74 -9.87
N ASP A 587 -17.93 21.52 -9.42
CA ASP A 587 -18.94 20.65 -10.04
C ASP A 587 -20.33 21.32 -10.05
N ASP A 588 -20.74 21.92 -8.92
CA ASP A 588 -22.02 22.64 -8.77
C ASP A 588 -22.06 23.86 -9.73
N PHE A 589 -20.95 24.58 -9.89
CA PHE A 589 -20.83 25.72 -10.80
C PHE A 589 -20.91 25.29 -12.26
N GLU A 590 -20.15 24.26 -12.66
CA GLU A 590 -20.16 23.71 -14.02
C GLU A 590 -21.57 23.25 -14.41
N GLU A 591 -22.27 22.51 -13.55
CA GLU A 591 -23.64 22.03 -13.81
C GLU A 591 -24.63 23.19 -14.00
N VAL A 592 -24.56 24.21 -13.13
CA VAL A 592 -25.40 25.40 -13.24
C VAL A 592 -25.07 26.17 -14.51
N LYS A 593 -23.78 26.36 -14.82
CA LYS A 593 -23.33 27.14 -15.98
C LYS A 593 -23.68 26.46 -17.30
N GLU A 594 -23.49 25.15 -17.39
CA GLU A 594 -23.92 24.36 -18.54
C GLU A 594 -25.43 24.53 -18.76
N THR A 595 -26.22 24.43 -17.69
CA THR A 595 -27.68 24.61 -17.75
C THR A 595 -28.06 26.03 -18.22
N GLU A 596 -27.35 27.06 -17.76
CA GLU A 596 -27.57 28.44 -18.20
C GLU A 596 -27.25 28.64 -19.68
N ILE A 597 -26.08 28.18 -20.14
CA ILE A 597 -25.64 28.30 -21.53
C ILE A 597 -26.60 27.58 -22.46
N ARG A 598 -27.04 26.37 -22.10
CA ARG A 598 -28.06 25.65 -22.87
C ARG A 598 -29.38 26.42 -22.94
N ALA A 599 -29.78 27.05 -21.83
CA ALA A 599 -31.02 27.81 -21.80
C ALA A 599 -30.97 29.12 -22.60
N SER A 600 -29.81 29.78 -22.72
CA SER A 600 -29.66 31.06 -23.42
C SER A 600 -29.22 30.93 -24.87
N ASP A 601 -28.27 30.03 -25.16
CA ASP A 601 -27.44 30.10 -26.36
C ASP A 601 -27.38 28.78 -27.16
N GLU A 602 -28.04 27.70 -26.72
CA GLU A 602 -28.00 26.39 -27.40
C GLU A 602 -28.33 26.47 -28.90
N ASP A 603 -29.39 27.18 -29.27
CA ASP A 603 -29.80 27.33 -30.68
C ASP A 603 -28.70 28.03 -31.53
N VAL A 604 -28.01 29.02 -30.94
CA VAL A 604 -26.95 29.77 -31.62
C VAL A 604 -25.70 28.90 -31.77
N LEU A 605 -25.26 28.27 -30.68
CA LEU A 605 -24.09 27.40 -30.67
C LEU A 605 -24.28 26.18 -31.58
N ARG A 606 -25.52 25.68 -31.68
CA ARG A 606 -25.86 24.57 -32.58
C ARG A 606 -25.78 24.99 -34.04
N ASP A 607 -26.26 26.18 -34.39
CA ASP A 607 -26.14 26.72 -35.74
C ASP A 607 -24.66 26.94 -36.11
N GLU A 608 -23.84 27.45 -35.18
CA GLU A 608 -22.39 27.60 -35.36
C GLU A 608 -21.68 26.25 -35.53
N ALA A 609 -22.01 25.25 -34.70
CA ALA A 609 -21.47 23.90 -34.80
C ALA A 609 -21.80 23.26 -36.16
N LEU A 610 -23.01 23.50 -36.68
CA LEU A 610 -23.42 23.02 -38.00
C LEU A 610 -22.63 23.69 -39.12
N GLU A 611 -22.45 25.02 -39.06
CA GLU A 611 -21.68 25.78 -40.07
C GLU A 611 -20.21 25.33 -40.10
N GLU A 612 -19.57 25.16 -38.95
CA GLU A 612 -18.19 24.68 -38.86
C GLU A 612 -18.03 23.25 -39.40
N LEU A 613 -18.97 22.34 -39.06
CA LEU A 613 -18.94 20.97 -39.56
C LEU A 613 -19.24 20.88 -41.05
N GLU A 614 -20.10 21.75 -41.61
CA GLU A 614 -20.34 21.83 -43.06
C GLU A 614 -19.12 22.38 -43.82
N GLU A 615 -18.28 23.21 -43.19
CA GLU A 615 -17.01 23.66 -43.76
C GLU A 615 -15.89 22.61 -43.64
N GLU A 616 -15.87 21.85 -42.55
CA GLU A 616 -14.86 20.83 -42.26
C GLU A 616 -15.14 19.51 -43.02
N LEU A 617 -16.40 19.12 -43.14
CA LEU A 617 -16.85 17.89 -43.77
C LEU A 617 -17.37 18.18 -45.19
N ASP A 618 -16.84 17.49 -46.19
CA ASP A 618 -17.29 17.58 -47.60
C ASP A 618 -18.63 16.81 -47.83
N ASP A 619 -19.46 16.65 -46.79
CA ASP A 619 -20.78 16.01 -46.78
C ASP A 619 -21.66 16.61 -45.67
N THR A 620 -22.97 16.35 -45.70
CA THR A 620 -23.91 16.86 -44.69
C THR A 620 -23.65 16.21 -43.31
N PRO A 621 -23.37 17.01 -42.25
CA PRO A 621 -23.13 16.49 -40.91
C PRO A 621 -24.33 15.69 -40.38
N THR A 622 -24.05 14.60 -39.67
CA THR A 622 -25.07 13.85 -38.94
C THR A 622 -25.46 14.56 -37.63
N ASN A 623 -26.65 14.29 -37.11
CA ASN A 623 -27.09 14.88 -35.84
C ASN A 623 -26.16 14.56 -34.66
N ASP A 624 -25.60 13.34 -34.62
CA ASP A 624 -24.71 12.94 -33.53
C ASP A 624 -23.40 13.75 -33.57
N GLN A 625 -22.87 14.04 -34.77
CA GLN A 625 -21.67 14.89 -34.94
C GLN A 625 -21.94 16.35 -34.55
N VAL A 626 -23.13 16.86 -34.88
CA VAL A 626 -23.54 18.22 -34.48
C VAL A 626 -23.69 18.31 -32.96
N GLU A 627 -24.22 17.27 -32.32
CA GLU A 627 -24.38 17.24 -30.85
C GLU A 627 -23.03 17.14 -30.14
N GLU A 628 -22.09 16.35 -30.66
CA GLU A 628 -20.72 16.25 -30.14
C GLU A 628 -19.99 17.61 -30.22
N ARG A 629 -20.05 18.28 -31.39
CA ARG A 629 -19.44 19.61 -31.56
C ARG A 629 -20.15 20.69 -30.74
N LEU A 630 -21.47 20.60 -30.57
CA LEU A 630 -22.22 21.47 -29.67
C LEU A 630 -21.74 21.29 -28.22
N GLN A 631 -21.53 20.05 -27.77
CA GLN A 631 -20.99 19.78 -26.44
C GLN A 631 -19.59 20.36 -26.28
N GLU A 632 -18.68 20.15 -27.25
CA GLU A 632 -17.33 20.73 -27.22
C GLU A 632 -17.36 22.25 -27.02
N LYS A 633 -18.25 22.96 -27.76
CA LYS A 633 -18.42 24.41 -27.62
C LYS A 633 -18.99 24.84 -26.27
N ILE A 634 -19.94 24.07 -25.73
CA ILE A 634 -20.49 24.34 -24.40
C ILE A 634 -19.40 24.13 -23.34
N ASP A 635 -18.63 23.05 -23.43
CA ASP A 635 -17.53 22.75 -22.51
C ASP A 635 -16.44 23.84 -22.55
N GLU A 636 -16.10 24.36 -23.73
CA GLU A 636 -15.17 25.50 -23.87
C GLU A 636 -15.66 26.77 -23.15
N LEU A 637 -16.95 27.09 -23.28
CA LEU A 637 -17.56 28.26 -22.61
C LEU A 637 -17.69 28.06 -21.10
N VAL A 638 -17.99 26.83 -20.66
CA VAL A 638 -18.01 26.48 -19.24
C VAL A 638 -16.60 26.60 -18.65
N ALA A 639 -15.57 26.14 -19.35
CA ALA A 639 -14.18 26.26 -18.92
C ALA A 639 -13.72 27.72 -18.81
N GLU A 640 -14.06 28.58 -19.78
CA GLU A 640 -13.77 30.02 -19.71
C GLU A 640 -14.45 30.68 -18.50
N ALA A 641 -15.72 30.33 -18.24
CA ALA A 641 -16.44 30.83 -17.08
C ALA A 641 -15.90 30.28 -15.75
N LEU A 642 -15.41 29.04 -15.74
CA LEU A 642 -14.78 28.44 -14.56
C LEU A 642 -13.45 29.13 -14.22
N ASP A 643 -12.64 29.48 -15.23
CA ASP A 643 -11.41 30.26 -15.02
C ASP A 643 -11.71 31.63 -14.39
N GLU A 644 -12.80 32.29 -14.81
CA GLU A 644 -13.25 33.54 -14.17
C GLU A 644 -13.73 33.31 -12.72
N TYR A 645 -14.53 32.26 -12.50
CA TYR A 645 -15.02 31.88 -11.17
C TYR A 645 -13.87 31.60 -10.18
N ALA A 646 -12.87 30.84 -10.63
CA ALA A 646 -11.70 30.47 -9.84
C ALA A 646 -10.84 31.67 -9.41
N LEU A 647 -10.87 32.78 -10.18
CA LEU A 647 -10.08 33.97 -9.91
C LEU A 647 -10.75 34.99 -8.99
N ASP A 648 -12.09 34.99 -8.89
CA ASP A 648 -12.84 36.06 -8.19
C ASP A 648 -13.80 35.53 -7.11
N GLU A 649 -14.64 34.55 -7.42
CA GLU A 649 -15.78 34.14 -6.57
C GLU A 649 -15.49 32.89 -5.74
N LEU A 650 -14.68 31.94 -6.27
CA LEU A 650 -14.41 30.66 -5.64
C LEU A 650 -13.85 30.80 -4.21
N ASP A 651 -12.93 31.73 -3.97
CA ASP A 651 -12.35 31.95 -2.64
C ASP A 651 -13.42 32.36 -1.61
N THR A 652 -14.40 33.18 -2.03
CA THR A 652 -15.48 33.65 -1.15
C THR A 652 -16.47 32.53 -0.86
N ASP A 653 -16.90 31.80 -1.89
CA ASP A 653 -17.80 30.65 -1.74
C ASP A 653 -17.16 29.53 -0.92
N LEU A 654 -15.84 29.33 -1.09
CA LEU A 654 -15.06 28.39 -0.31
C LEU A 654 -15.03 28.78 1.17
N GLU A 655 -14.79 30.05 1.50
CA GLU A 655 -14.77 30.52 2.88
C GLU A 655 -16.12 30.26 3.57
N ASP A 656 -17.22 30.59 2.91
CA ASP A 656 -18.57 30.38 3.43
C ASP A 656 -18.89 28.88 3.58
N ALA A 657 -18.59 28.06 2.57
CA ALA A 657 -18.84 26.62 2.62
C ALA A 657 -17.95 25.90 3.67
N VAL A 658 -16.71 26.33 3.85
CA VAL A 658 -15.82 25.82 4.91
C VAL A 658 -16.38 26.16 6.28
N ARG A 659 -16.87 27.39 6.49
CA ARG A 659 -17.48 27.83 7.74
C ARG A 659 -18.70 26.98 8.13
N GLU A 660 -19.52 26.57 7.16
CA GLU A 660 -20.66 25.66 7.40
C GLU A 660 -20.24 24.22 7.74
N GLN A 661 -19.05 23.80 7.31
CA GLN A 661 -18.54 22.44 7.44
C GLN A 661 -17.60 22.24 8.63
N THR A 662 -17.09 23.31 9.25
CA THR A 662 -16.30 23.22 10.48
C THR A 662 -17.20 22.85 11.65
N ARG A 663 -16.99 21.68 12.26
CA ARG A 663 -17.91 21.13 13.29
C ARG A 663 -17.27 20.77 14.63
N PHE A 664 -15.97 20.99 14.78
CA PHE A 664 -15.35 20.84 16.10
C PHE A 664 -15.64 22.08 16.94
N ASP A 665 -16.43 21.89 17.99
CA ASP A 665 -16.65 22.88 19.04
C ASP A 665 -15.79 22.46 20.23
N MET A 666 -14.50 22.84 20.22
CA MET A 666 -13.53 22.42 21.23
C MET A 666 -12.72 23.58 21.77
N ALA A 667 -12.54 23.60 23.09
CA ALA A 667 -11.63 24.54 23.72
C ALA A 667 -10.16 24.21 23.39
N PRO A 668 -9.24 25.20 23.40
CA PRO A 668 -7.84 24.98 23.05
C PRO A 668 -7.15 23.86 23.85
N PHE A 669 -7.50 23.72 25.13
CA PHE A 669 -6.91 22.68 25.97
C PHE A 669 -7.44 21.27 25.63
N GLU A 670 -8.65 21.17 25.08
CA GLU A 670 -9.24 19.91 24.65
C GLU A 670 -8.59 19.44 23.34
N MET A 671 -8.46 20.34 22.36
CA MET A 671 -7.68 20.09 21.15
C MET A 671 -6.24 19.70 21.48
N GLY A 672 -5.61 20.43 22.40
CA GLY A 672 -4.26 20.14 22.84
C GLY A 672 -4.12 18.76 23.50
N ASP A 673 -5.13 18.31 24.24
CA ASP A 673 -5.13 16.95 24.83
C ASP A 673 -5.24 15.87 23.75
N LEU A 674 -6.08 16.07 22.72
CA LEU A 674 -6.17 15.17 21.57
C LEU A 674 -4.87 15.13 20.75
N GLN A 675 -4.17 16.27 20.61
CA GLN A 675 -2.87 16.34 19.95
C GLN A 675 -1.77 15.63 20.76
N LEU A 676 -1.76 15.76 22.09
CA LEU A 676 -0.85 14.99 22.96
C LEU A 676 -1.11 13.47 22.86
N LYS A 677 -2.36 13.07 22.68
CA LYS A 677 -2.77 11.68 22.43
C LYS A 677 -2.49 11.21 21.00
N LYS A 678 -1.92 12.08 20.15
CA LYS A 678 -1.58 11.82 18.74
C LYS A 678 -2.81 11.48 17.87
N ILE A 679 -3.98 11.98 18.23
CA ILE A 679 -5.23 11.72 17.49
C ILE A 679 -5.34 12.69 16.31
N LEU A 680 -5.07 13.97 16.56
CA LEU A 680 -5.09 15.04 15.57
C LEU A 680 -3.83 15.90 15.69
N LEU A 681 -3.58 16.74 14.69
CA LEU A 681 -2.55 17.77 14.69
C LEU A 681 -3.18 19.08 14.21
N LEU A 682 -3.12 20.12 15.04
CA LEU A 682 -3.56 21.46 14.65
C LEU A 682 -2.40 22.21 14.00
N TYR A 683 -2.54 22.51 12.71
CA TYR A 683 -1.51 23.15 11.89
C TYR A 683 -1.37 24.65 12.21
N ARG A 684 -0.14 25.18 12.09
CA ARG A 684 0.27 26.58 12.39
C ARG A 684 0.30 26.99 13.87
N PHE A 685 0.01 26.07 14.80
CA PHE A 685 0.01 26.37 16.23
C PHE A 685 1.04 25.55 16.99
N ASP A 686 1.86 26.22 17.80
CA ASP A 686 2.82 25.58 18.69
C ASP A 686 2.13 25.12 19.98
N LEU A 687 2.05 23.80 20.17
CA LEU A 687 1.52 23.21 21.40
C LEU A 687 2.53 23.34 22.54
N VAL A 688 2.12 23.98 23.64
CA VAL A 688 2.93 24.21 24.83
C VAL A 688 2.25 23.72 26.08
N ILE A 689 2.98 22.93 26.88
CA ILE A 689 2.49 22.42 28.16
C ILE A 689 2.88 23.36 29.29
N ARG A 690 1.91 23.97 29.96
CA ARG A 690 2.14 24.81 31.15
C ARG A 690 1.35 24.28 32.33
N LYS A 691 2.03 23.97 33.44
CA LYS A 691 1.42 23.40 34.66
C LYS A 691 0.57 22.13 34.39
N GLY A 692 0.97 21.32 33.41
CA GLY A 692 0.27 20.09 33.04
C GLY A 692 -0.99 20.29 32.18
N LYS A 693 -1.24 21.51 31.69
CA LYS A 693 -2.31 21.80 30.73
C LYS A 693 -1.71 22.19 29.37
N PRO A 694 -2.27 21.71 28.25
CA PRO A 694 -1.87 22.15 26.92
C PRO A 694 -2.44 23.53 26.57
N TYR A 695 -1.67 24.30 25.82
CA TYR A 695 -2.00 25.62 25.29
C TYR A 695 -1.41 25.74 23.88
N TYR A 696 -2.00 26.55 23.01
CA TYR A 696 -1.46 26.84 21.68
C TYR A 696 -0.82 28.24 21.64
N ARG A 697 0.25 28.39 20.86
CA ARG A 697 0.92 29.67 20.55
C ARG A 697 0.91 29.92 19.05
N ASP A 698 0.90 31.20 18.66
CA ASP A 698 1.29 31.64 17.32
C ASP A 698 2.83 31.67 17.19
N ARG A 699 3.35 31.70 15.96
CA ARG A 699 4.78 31.60 15.59
C ARG A 699 5.69 32.59 16.37
N PRO A 700 7.01 32.27 16.54
CA PRO A 700 7.88 32.93 17.50
C PRO A 700 8.37 34.32 17.03
N ASP A 701 7.91 35.38 17.69
CA ASP A 701 8.74 36.56 17.91
C ASP A 701 9.63 36.31 19.15
N GLY A 702 10.89 36.78 19.10
CA GLY A 702 11.96 36.44 20.06
C GLY A 702 11.77 36.94 21.51
N TYR A 703 10.55 37.23 21.96
CA TYR A 703 10.23 37.79 23.27
C TYR A 703 9.42 36.82 24.15
N ILE A 704 10.15 36.09 24.99
CA ILE A 704 9.67 34.98 25.85
C ILE A 704 8.69 35.34 27.01
N PRO A 705 8.57 36.58 27.55
CA PRO A 705 7.79 36.74 28.79
C PRO A 705 6.25 36.78 28.67
N ASP A 706 5.65 37.19 27.55
CA ASP A 706 4.24 37.64 27.56
C ASP A 706 3.35 37.26 26.35
N ASN A 707 3.75 36.37 25.45
CA ASN A 707 2.93 36.07 24.25
C ASN A 707 2.09 34.81 24.43
N LEU A 708 1.05 34.89 25.27
CA LEU A 708 -0.01 33.88 25.34
C LEU A 708 -1.24 34.22 24.49
N MET A 709 -1.26 35.36 23.80
CA MET A 709 -2.33 35.77 22.90
C MET A 709 -1.82 36.77 21.88
N GLU A 710 -1.87 36.38 20.62
CA GLU A 710 -2.26 37.16 19.43
C GLU A 710 -2.02 36.22 18.25
N LEU A 711 -3.09 35.86 17.53
CA LEU A 711 -2.98 35.28 16.19
C LEU A 711 -3.17 36.41 15.18
N PRO A 712 -2.57 36.35 13.97
CA PRO A 712 -2.74 37.37 12.97
C PRO A 712 -3.99 37.06 12.13
N GLY A 713 -4.91 38.01 12.04
CA GLY A 713 -5.75 38.14 10.85
C GLY A 713 -7.17 37.58 10.86
N PHE A 714 -7.78 37.29 12.01
CA PHE A 714 -9.23 37.03 12.05
C PHE A 714 -9.97 38.23 12.64
N THR A 715 -10.78 38.88 11.81
CA THR A 715 -11.73 39.91 12.25
C THR A 715 -12.68 39.28 13.26
N PRO A 716 -12.89 39.89 14.44
CA PRO A 716 -13.93 39.45 15.35
C PRO A 716 -15.28 39.51 14.63
N ASP A 717 -16.12 38.49 14.78
CA ASP A 717 -17.54 38.65 14.51
C ASP A 717 -18.06 39.75 15.45
N ASP A 718 -18.43 40.89 14.86
CA ASP A 718 -19.10 41.98 15.55
C ASP A 718 -20.55 41.53 15.84
N ASP A 719 -20.79 41.06 17.07
CA ASP A 719 -22.13 40.96 17.68
C ASP A 719 -22.61 42.31 18.25
#